data_AF-A0A3M1FXJ6-F1
#
_entry.id   AF-A0A3M1FXJ6-F1
#
_cell.length_a   1.000
_cell.length_b   1.000
_cell.length_c   1.000
_cell.angle_alpha   90.00
_cell.angle_beta   90.00
_cell.angle_gamma   90.00
#
_symmetry.space_group_name_H-M   'P 1'
#
loop_
_entity.id
_entity.type
_entity.pdbx_description
1 polymer ?
#
loop_
_entity_poly.entity_id
_entity_poly.type
_entity_poly.pdbx_seq_one_letter_code
_entity_poly.pdbx_strand_id
1 'polypeptide(L)'
;MPQAVGHPRLWITAGDLPRLRAWAGDNNPLYKQGLAVLATQAKADMDAGRVPGQDGGGATWDQYPSEMYAELFAFLSLIEQDPGVRADYAQRARTLLMHVMDEAAKGPASGQPFRDPAFSTSDRSRWWGEGFPLTVDWIYPSLSAQDKSTIRQVFLRWAQENHNASTTDYNHPEPQGVYSDTALLADPVRVRWSANNYYQAHLRNLGLMALALDPADDPGGELGGYLREAASAWLYVTDHLLRTDARGGFSPEGFEYGPDALGFTAQFLLALKTAGQADPTAWGRQVVWADNPFWRATLPAFWHSQSPAPTTYADFDWLGPVYQPAWFGDGQDYWAADPIGLFGPLGLLAARDGDTATLNAVRWLERNIPPGGPAQDAFLARVADASVFRDAILYFLLFDPEASPAADPRTGQATTYYAEGTGRILARTGWGTDAAFFDYMLGWITIDHQLAEGNQFEFYRKGEWLTKGRVGWDGTSELCTVGRSDYHNTLAVENTLVTAPDDWLRLCQTHGSQWIRDAAGDGRILAHSFGKGFTYALGDATGLYNNAAGDAGDVQHVSRSILWLQPDFVLVYDRVRTETAGRFKRFWLNLPASPTIVGKQARVSTPKGQQLFITALLPGDASLSVQAMETGIGEANAEPMTSRLRVEAPGGPADVRFLHALEGADQGASPQEPLLVQSRGGAAYDGAVVGTTAILFPRNLDANVSELVYAVPDTVERHLITGLTPGGGYTVSQNRAGAEIELHITAGGPHLADGGGVLVWPDAANATPTPTATPSATPTGASPPPGNKVYLPLARRDSGATSTPTPTVTATSAATPPATSTPTPTPTPTPTGAPTPDGPAVADCPLLPADNIWNARVDNLPLDASSNAYVQTIGADKTLHPDFGSGEWPPGSGAPIGIPYTTVPGSQPRVAVSFTWADESDPGPYPIPTDAPIEGGPNSDGDRHVLVVDRDNC
;
A
#
# COMPACT_ATOMS: atom_id res chain seq x y z
N MET A 1 24.55 8.41 29.02
CA MET A 1 25.73 9.22 28.58
C MET A 1 25.33 10.69 28.59
N PRO A 2 26.25 11.66 28.79
CA PRO A 2 25.89 13.06 28.59
C PRO A 2 25.56 13.30 27.10
N GLN A 3 24.53 14.13 26.84
CA GLN A 3 24.18 14.62 25.50
C GLN A 3 25.43 15.12 24.76
N ALA A 4 25.51 14.89 23.45
CA ALA A 4 26.57 15.47 22.63
C ALA A 4 26.62 16.99 22.86
N VAL A 5 27.79 17.50 23.22
CA VAL A 5 27.97 18.90 23.58
C VAL A 5 27.96 19.75 22.31
N GLY A 6 26.97 20.63 22.19
CA GLY A 6 26.83 21.59 21.09
C GLY A 6 25.98 21.11 19.91
N HIS A 7 25.92 21.96 18.89
CA HIS A 7 25.12 21.82 17.67
C HIS A 7 26.02 21.91 16.42
N PRO A 8 25.68 21.25 15.30
CA PRO A 8 24.53 20.34 15.13
C PRO A 8 24.74 18.99 15.82
N ARG A 9 23.65 18.32 16.18
CA ARG A 9 23.65 16.96 16.77
C ARG A 9 22.50 16.06 16.29
N LEU A 10 21.54 16.57 15.53
CA LEU A 10 20.50 15.77 14.90
C LEU A 10 20.93 15.40 13.47
N TRP A 11 21.14 14.09 13.24
CA TRP A 11 21.64 13.43 12.02
C TRP A 11 23.10 13.77 11.63
N ILE A 12 23.50 15.01 11.88
CA ILE A 12 24.82 15.58 11.59
C ILE A 12 25.45 15.99 12.92
N THR A 13 26.75 15.74 13.06
CA THR A 13 27.54 16.22 14.20
C THR A 13 28.53 17.29 13.76
N ALA A 14 29.03 18.10 14.69
CA ALA A 14 30.12 19.05 14.40
C ALA A 14 31.35 18.38 13.75
N GLY A 15 31.61 17.10 14.05
CA GLY A 15 32.70 16.32 13.46
C GLY A 15 32.49 15.97 11.99
N ASP A 16 31.25 15.98 11.48
CA ASP A 16 30.96 15.71 10.08
C ASP A 16 31.22 16.94 9.18
N LEU A 17 31.16 18.15 9.73
CA LEU A 17 31.18 19.40 8.96
C LEU A 17 32.41 19.60 8.06
N PRO A 18 33.66 19.30 8.49
CA PRO A 18 34.81 19.44 7.60
C PRO A 18 34.68 18.60 6.32
N ARG A 19 34.18 17.36 6.45
CA ARG A 19 33.97 16.45 5.33
C ARG A 19 32.83 16.94 4.44
N LEU A 20 31.68 17.27 5.02
CA LEU A 20 30.51 17.71 4.26
C LEU A 20 30.76 19.02 3.49
N ARG A 21 31.53 19.95 4.07
CA ARG A 21 31.98 21.17 3.37
C ARG A 21 32.92 20.88 2.22
N ALA A 22 33.82 19.91 2.37
CA ALA A 22 34.68 19.47 1.28
C ALA A 22 33.88 18.84 0.13
N TRP A 23 32.77 18.16 0.44
CA TRP A 23 31.85 17.60 -0.56
C TRP A 23 30.97 18.65 -1.26
N ALA A 24 30.74 19.80 -0.62
CA ALA A 24 29.92 20.90 -1.12
C ALA A 24 30.71 21.80 -2.09
N GLY A 25 31.20 21.24 -3.19
CA GLY A 25 31.99 21.99 -4.17
C GLY A 25 31.84 21.46 -5.59
N ASP A 26 32.42 22.19 -6.54
CA ASP A 26 32.25 21.96 -7.98
C ASP A 26 32.70 20.58 -8.49
N ASN A 27 33.54 19.89 -7.73
CA ASN A 27 34.07 18.57 -8.06
C ASN A 27 33.11 17.42 -7.70
N ASN A 28 32.04 17.70 -6.95
CA ASN A 28 31.01 16.72 -6.62
C ASN A 28 29.75 16.98 -7.47
N PRO A 29 29.44 16.14 -8.47
CA PRO A 29 28.25 16.30 -9.30
C PRO A 29 26.94 16.32 -8.48
N LEU A 30 26.86 15.54 -7.41
CA LEU A 30 25.66 15.48 -6.56
C LEU A 30 25.40 16.82 -5.85
N TYR A 31 26.47 17.56 -5.55
CA TYR A 31 26.36 18.95 -5.11
C TYR A 31 26.04 19.86 -6.28
N LYS A 32 26.97 19.97 -7.25
CA LYS A 32 26.95 21.00 -8.29
C LYS A 32 25.72 20.92 -9.20
N GLN A 33 25.32 19.71 -9.59
CA GLN A 33 24.22 19.46 -10.53
C GLN A 33 22.95 19.00 -9.82
N GLY A 34 23.04 18.64 -8.54
CA GLY A 34 21.91 18.29 -7.68
C GLY A 34 21.60 19.41 -6.70
N LEU A 35 22.17 19.31 -5.50
CA LEU A 35 21.78 20.14 -4.35
C LEU A 35 21.92 21.65 -4.59
N ALA A 36 22.93 22.09 -5.35
CA ALA A 36 23.13 23.51 -5.67
C ALA A 36 22.07 24.04 -6.67
N VAL A 37 21.55 23.18 -7.55
CA VAL A 37 20.43 23.50 -8.45
C VAL A 37 19.16 23.67 -7.63
N LEU A 38 18.87 22.70 -6.76
CA LEU A 38 17.73 22.76 -5.83
C LEU A 38 17.80 24.01 -4.94
N ALA A 39 18.98 24.31 -4.38
CA ALA A 39 19.22 25.49 -3.57
C ALA A 39 18.95 26.80 -4.34
N THR A 40 19.32 26.86 -5.62
CA THR A 40 19.07 28.03 -6.47
C THR A 40 17.59 28.22 -6.70
N GLN A 41 16.86 27.15 -7.00
CA GLN A 41 15.40 27.18 -7.17
C GLN A 41 14.71 27.61 -5.88
N ALA A 42 15.07 27.00 -4.75
CA ALA A 42 14.50 27.34 -3.44
C ALA A 42 14.72 28.81 -3.07
N LYS A 43 15.90 29.38 -3.34
CA LYS A 43 16.16 30.81 -3.15
C LYS A 43 15.26 31.66 -4.05
N ALA A 44 15.10 31.29 -5.31
CA ALA A 44 14.25 32.01 -6.25
C ALA A 44 12.77 31.98 -5.79
N ASP A 45 12.28 30.86 -5.28
CA ASP A 45 10.91 30.76 -4.75
C ASP A 45 10.70 31.63 -3.51
N MET A 46 11.67 31.66 -2.59
CA MET A 46 11.63 32.56 -1.43
C MET A 46 11.73 34.04 -1.84
N ASP A 47 12.64 34.39 -2.75
CA ASP A 47 12.84 35.77 -3.23
C ASP A 47 11.64 36.29 -4.04
N ALA A 48 10.91 35.39 -4.71
CA ALA A 48 9.64 35.68 -5.37
C ALA A 48 8.45 35.76 -4.40
N GLY A 49 8.65 35.50 -3.10
CA GLY A 49 7.61 35.53 -2.08
C GLY A 49 6.67 34.32 -2.10
N ARG A 50 7.00 33.25 -2.82
CA ARG A 50 6.18 32.02 -2.82
C ARG A 50 6.23 31.31 -1.48
N VAL A 51 7.40 31.27 -0.86
CA VAL A 51 7.57 30.77 0.52
C VAL A 51 7.96 31.95 1.41
N PRO A 52 7.21 32.24 2.49
CA PRO A 52 6.06 31.49 3.00
C PRO A 52 4.71 31.91 2.39
N GLY A 53 4.67 32.81 1.39
CA GLY A 53 3.44 33.47 0.96
C GLY A 53 2.33 32.57 0.38
N GLN A 54 2.66 31.36 -0.09
CA GLN A 54 1.73 30.35 -0.62
C GLN A 54 1.56 29.14 0.30
N ASP A 55 2.20 29.17 1.46
CA ASP A 55 2.00 28.16 2.48
C ASP A 55 0.69 28.43 3.23
N GLY A 56 -0.30 27.57 3.06
CA GLY A 56 -1.61 27.71 3.70
C GLY A 56 -1.60 27.41 5.19
N GLY A 57 -0.53 26.79 5.71
CA GLY A 57 -0.39 26.37 7.11
C GLY A 57 -1.47 25.39 7.60
N GLY A 58 -2.16 24.70 6.69
CA GLY A 58 -3.17 23.68 7.00
C GLY A 58 -2.56 22.38 7.54
N ALA A 59 -3.40 21.41 7.90
CA ALA A 59 -2.96 20.12 8.47
C ALA A 59 -2.68 19.02 7.42
N THR A 60 -2.83 19.33 6.13
CA THR A 60 -2.72 18.40 5.00
C THR A 60 -1.56 18.77 4.09
N TRP A 61 -1.45 18.08 2.95
CA TRP A 61 -0.45 18.40 1.92
C TRP A 61 -0.53 19.87 1.46
N ASP A 62 0.63 20.48 1.24
CA ASP A 62 0.82 21.81 0.69
C ASP A 62 1.95 21.76 -0.36
N GLN A 63 1.88 22.60 -1.38
CA GLN A 63 2.89 22.64 -2.45
C GLN A 63 4.19 23.32 -1.98
N TYR A 64 4.07 24.33 -1.12
CA TYR A 64 5.18 25.19 -0.71
C TYR A 64 5.37 25.22 0.82
N PRO A 65 5.50 24.06 1.50
CA PRO A 65 5.58 24.02 2.95
C PRO A 65 6.86 24.70 3.46
N SER A 66 6.70 25.70 4.33
CA SER A 66 7.80 26.52 4.84
C SER A 66 8.89 25.70 5.54
N GLU A 67 8.50 24.64 6.25
CA GLU A 67 9.38 23.75 6.99
C GLU A 67 10.38 22.98 6.11
N MET A 68 9.97 22.58 4.91
CA MET A 68 10.84 21.87 3.96
C MET A 68 11.93 22.80 3.40
N TYR A 69 11.56 24.05 3.08
CA TYR A 69 12.51 25.06 2.62
C TYR A 69 13.44 25.53 3.75
N ALA A 70 12.91 25.68 4.96
CA ALA A 70 13.69 26.02 6.14
C ALA A 70 14.77 24.95 6.43
N GLU A 71 14.41 23.67 6.34
CA GLU A 71 15.32 22.54 6.51
C GLU A 71 16.45 22.55 5.46
N LEU A 72 16.11 22.74 4.17
CA LEU A 72 17.12 22.83 3.11
C LEU A 72 18.09 23.98 3.35
N PHE A 73 17.60 25.18 3.64
CA PHE A 73 18.46 26.32 3.91
C PHE A 73 19.30 26.12 5.18
N ALA A 74 18.74 25.50 6.22
CA ALA A 74 19.49 25.16 7.42
C ALA A 74 20.64 24.19 7.10
N PHE A 75 20.39 23.16 6.31
CA PHE A 75 21.42 22.22 5.87
C PHE A 75 22.53 22.92 5.06
N LEU A 76 22.15 23.73 4.08
CA LEU A 76 23.09 24.49 3.25
C LEU A 76 23.95 25.44 4.09
N SER A 77 23.40 26.02 5.15
CA SER A 77 24.15 26.87 6.08
C SER A 77 25.27 26.13 6.84
N LEU A 78 25.16 24.79 6.96
CA LEU A 78 26.20 23.96 7.56
C LEU A 78 27.35 23.68 6.58
N ILE A 79 27.01 23.37 5.33
CA ILE A 79 27.93 22.76 4.35
C ILE A 79 28.52 23.74 3.33
N GLU A 80 27.91 24.91 3.11
CA GLU A 80 28.43 25.89 2.16
C GLU A 80 29.85 26.36 2.55
N GLN A 81 30.73 26.50 1.57
CA GLN A 81 32.13 26.85 1.78
C GLN A 81 32.30 28.33 2.09
N ASP A 82 31.53 29.20 1.41
CA ASP A 82 31.59 30.65 1.63
C ASP A 82 30.89 31.04 2.94
N PRO A 83 31.59 31.68 3.91
CA PRO A 83 30.99 32.07 5.18
C PRO A 83 29.84 33.09 5.07
N GLY A 84 29.89 33.98 4.08
CA GLY A 84 28.84 34.98 3.84
C GLY A 84 27.57 34.33 3.27
N VAL A 85 27.73 33.40 2.33
CA VAL A 85 26.60 32.62 1.78
C VAL A 85 26.01 31.70 2.85
N ARG A 86 26.83 31.10 3.72
CA ARG A 86 26.32 30.36 4.90
C ARG A 86 25.44 31.20 5.80
N ALA A 87 25.85 32.44 6.08
CA ALA A 87 25.06 33.36 6.89
C ALA A 87 23.72 33.73 6.23
N ASP A 88 23.70 33.93 4.91
CA ASP A 88 22.46 34.13 4.13
C ASP A 88 21.52 32.94 4.27
N TYR A 89 22.02 31.71 4.08
CA TYR A 89 21.22 30.51 4.25
C TYR A 89 20.67 30.34 5.67
N ALA A 90 21.49 30.55 6.70
CA ALA A 90 21.03 30.49 8.09
C ALA A 90 19.94 31.54 8.38
N GLN A 91 20.06 32.74 7.81
CA GLN A 91 19.06 33.79 7.97
C GLN A 91 17.75 33.44 7.24
N ARG A 92 17.82 32.86 6.04
CA ARG A 92 16.64 32.39 5.29
C ARG A 92 15.89 31.31 6.04
N ALA A 93 16.62 30.30 6.53
CA ALA A 93 16.09 29.24 7.38
C ALA A 93 15.41 29.81 8.64
N ARG A 94 16.06 30.75 9.33
CA ARG A 94 15.49 31.42 10.51
C ARG A 94 14.21 32.16 10.18
N THR A 95 14.17 32.90 9.06
CA THR A 95 12.97 33.66 8.64
C THR A 95 11.77 32.75 8.43
N LEU A 96 11.96 31.62 7.73
CA LEU A 96 10.88 30.65 7.47
C LEU A 96 10.46 29.91 8.74
N LEU A 97 11.43 29.46 9.54
CA LEU A 97 11.15 28.84 10.83
C LEU A 97 10.33 29.76 11.73
N MET A 98 10.79 31.00 11.93
CA MET A 98 10.12 31.93 12.83
C MET A 98 8.78 32.43 12.28
N HIS A 99 8.56 32.46 10.96
CA HIS A 99 7.24 32.71 10.38
C HIS A 99 6.20 31.71 10.94
N VAL A 100 6.53 30.42 10.94
CA VAL A 100 5.67 29.38 11.49
C VAL A 100 5.60 29.45 13.02
N MET A 101 6.75 29.57 13.69
CA MET A 101 6.81 29.56 15.16
C MET A 101 6.08 30.76 15.79
N ASP A 102 6.18 31.94 15.20
CA ASP A 102 5.51 33.15 15.71
C ASP A 102 3.98 33.08 15.54
N GLU A 103 3.48 32.46 14.45
CA GLU A 103 2.05 32.20 14.29
C GLU A 103 1.58 31.12 15.26
N ALA A 104 2.27 29.99 15.30
CA ALA A 104 1.98 28.88 16.20
C ALA A 104 1.96 29.31 17.68
N ALA A 105 2.87 30.20 18.10
CA ALA A 105 2.98 30.71 19.46
C ALA A 105 1.75 31.51 19.93
N LYS A 106 0.86 31.94 19.03
CA LYS A 106 -0.43 32.57 19.38
C LYS A 106 -1.43 31.59 20.03
N GLY A 107 -1.07 30.31 20.14
CA GLY A 107 -1.89 29.28 20.76
C GLY A 107 -2.83 28.59 19.78
N PRO A 108 -3.40 27.43 20.18
CA PRO A 108 -4.21 26.60 19.30
C PRO A 108 -5.48 27.32 18.85
N ALA A 109 -5.84 27.18 17.58
CA ALA A 109 -7.08 27.70 17.00
C ALA A 109 -7.44 26.90 15.75
N SER A 110 -8.60 26.24 15.76
CA SER A 110 -9.04 25.40 14.65
C SER A 110 -9.25 26.20 13.37
N GLY A 111 -8.84 25.61 12.23
CA GLY A 111 -8.85 26.21 10.91
C GLY A 111 -7.87 27.37 10.72
N GLN A 112 -7.00 27.65 11.69
CA GLN A 112 -6.00 28.72 11.57
C GLN A 112 -4.63 28.14 11.17
N PRO A 113 -3.89 28.80 10.25
CA PRO A 113 -2.57 28.36 9.80
C PRO A 113 -1.62 28.09 10.97
N PHE A 114 -0.95 26.93 10.97
CA PHE A 114 0.05 26.48 11.95
C PHE A 114 -0.46 26.36 13.40
N ARG A 115 -1.76 26.54 13.61
CA ARG A 115 -2.41 26.63 14.92
C ARG A 115 -3.55 25.65 15.09
N ASP A 116 -4.06 25.07 14.01
CA ASP A 116 -5.02 23.97 14.11
C ASP A 116 -4.37 22.82 14.92
N PRO A 117 -5.05 22.24 15.92
CA PRO A 117 -4.51 21.12 16.68
C PRO A 117 -4.10 19.91 15.82
N ALA A 118 -4.72 19.72 14.66
CA ALA A 118 -4.36 18.67 13.72
C ALA A 118 -3.07 18.98 12.93
N PHE A 119 -2.58 20.23 12.95
CA PHE A 119 -1.36 20.61 12.23
C PHE A 119 -0.17 19.75 12.65
N SER A 120 -0.02 19.49 13.96
CA SER A 120 1.12 18.75 14.50
C SER A 120 0.92 17.23 14.57
N THR A 121 -0.28 16.72 14.26
CA THR A 121 -0.65 15.30 14.39
C THR A 121 -1.18 14.65 13.11
N SER A 122 -1.47 15.42 12.06
CA SER A 122 -2.02 14.92 10.80
C SER A 122 -0.96 14.85 9.69
N ASP A 123 -1.40 14.68 8.44
CA ASP A 123 -0.57 14.45 7.26
C ASP A 123 0.58 15.43 7.11
N ARG A 124 0.37 16.72 7.37
CA ARG A 124 1.43 17.72 7.22
C ARG A 124 2.62 17.43 8.16
N SER A 125 2.35 17.21 9.44
CA SER A 125 3.36 16.86 10.43
C SER A 125 3.95 15.47 10.20
N ARG A 126 3.17 14.53 9.65
CA ARG A 126 3.67 13.22 9.23
C ARG A 126 4.76 13.37 8.16
N TRP A 127 4.50 14.14 7.10
CA TRP A 127 5.43 14.28 5.97
C TRP A 127 6.65 15.15 6.24
N TRP A 128 6.49 16.30 6.92
CA TRP A 128 7.54 17.31 7.05
C TRP A 128 7.87 17.73 8.49
N GLY A 129 7.29 17.06 9.49
CA GLY A 129 7.45 17.43 10.90
C GLY A 129 8.88 17.38 11.43
N GLU A 130 9.76 16.58 10.82
CA GLU A 130 11.20 16.55 11.12
C GLU A 130 11.91 17.86 10.79
N GLY A 131 11.42 18.60 9.78
CA GLY A 131 12.06 19.80 9.28
C GLY A 131 12.19 20.88 10.35
N PHE A 132 11.22 20.98 11.28
CA PHE A 132 11.26 21.95 12.38
C PHE A 132 12.43 21.72 13.35
N PRO A 133 12.53 20.57 14.07
CA PRO A 133 13.63 20.32 14.99
C PRO A 133 14.99 20.23 14.29
N LEU A 134 15.07 19.73 13.05
CA LEU A 134 16.32 19.72 12.28
C LEU A 134 16.79 21.14 11.94
N THR A 135 15.87 22.01 11.49
CA THR A 135 16.18 23.43 11.28
C THR A 135 16.71 24.05 12.55
N VAL A 136 16.00 23.90 13.69
CA VAL A 136 16.42 24.44 14.99
C VAL A 136 17.83 23.99 15.37
N ASP A 137 18.12 22.69 15.26
CA ASP A 137 19.43 22.13 15.59
C ASP A 137 20.54 22.68 14.69
N TRP A 138 20.30 22.79 13.38
CA TRP A 138 21.32 23.15 12.40
C TRP A 138 21.63 24.65 12.36
N ILE A 139 20.66 25.52 12.66
CA ILE A 139 20.89 26.97 12.77
C ILE A 139 20.96 27.47 14.21
N TYR A 140 21.07 26.57 15.20
CA TYR A 140 21.02 26.90 16.62
C TYR A 140 21.86 28.11 17.05
N PRO A 141 23.12 28.28 16.57
CA PRO A 141 23.94 29.45 16.91
C PRO A 141 23.41 30.80 16.38
N SER A 142 22.55 30.76 15.36
CA SER A 142 21.93 31.93 14.72
C SER A 142 20.60 32.32 15.38
N LEU A 143 20.09 31.52 16.31
CA LEU A 143 18.85 31.79 17.04
C LEU A 143 19.12 32.65 18.27
N SER A 144 18.34 33.72 18.42
CA SER A 144 18.36 34.55 19.63
C SER A 144 17.70 33.82 20.81
N ALA A 145 17.95 34.30 22.04
CA ALA A 145 17.27 33.77 23.22
C ALA A 145 15.73 33.89 23.11
N GLN A 146 15.22 34.93 22.46
CA GLN A 146 13.80 35.09 22.21
C GLN A 146 13.28 34.05 21.21
N ASP A 147 14.00 33.79 20.12
CA ASP A 147 13.62 32.76 19.15
C ASP A 147 13.51 31.41 19.85
N LYS A 148 14.54 31.03 20.62
CA LYS A 148 14.57 29.76 21.36
C LYS A 148 13.43 29.64 22.37
N SER A 149 13.09 30.73 23.06
CA SER A 149 11.95 30.77 23.96
C SER A 149 10.62 30.55 23.23
N THR A 150 10.42 31.19 22.07
CA THR A 150 9.21 31.00 21.24
C THR A 150 9.13 29.58 20.70
N ILE A 151 10.25 29.05 20.16
CA ILE A 151 10.35 27.68 19.65
C ILE A 151 10.02 26.67 20.74
N ARG A 152 10.59 26.82 21.94
CA ARG A 152 10.29 25.95 23.08
C ARG A 152 8.79 25.95 23.41
N GLN A 153 8.16 27.12 23.45
CA GLN A 153 6.72 27.23 23.71
C GLN A 153 5.89 26.43 22.70
N VAL A 154 6.23 26.53 21.41
CA VAL A 154 5.54 25.81 20.33
C VAL A 154 5.82 24.30 20.41
N PHE A 155 7.08 23.91 20.59
CA PHE A 155 7.47 22.50 20.68
C PHE A 155 6.83 21.79 21.87
N LEU A 156 6.69 22.46 23.02
CA LEU A 156 5.94 21.89 24.15
C LEU A 156 4.47 21.62 23.82
N ARG A 157 3.82 22.55 23.10
CA ARG A 157 2.44 22.36 22.66
C ARG A 157 2.34 21.20 21.68
N TRP A 158 3.16 21.20 20.64
CA TRP A 158 3.13 20.15 19.60
C TRP A 158 3.52 18.78 20.15
N ALA A 159 4.47 18.71 21.09
CA ALA A 159 4.80 17.47 21.81
C ALA A 159 3.57 16.95 22.59
N GLN A 160 2.85 17.83 23.28
CA GLN A 160 1.63 17.47 24.00
C GLN A 160 0.49 17.03 23.08
N GLU A 161 0.36 17.64 21.90
CA GLU A 161 -0.61 17.26 20.86
C GLU A 161 -0.28 15.87 20.28
N ASN A 162 1.00 15.59 19.96
CA ASN A 162 1.46 14.27 19.51
C ASN A 162 1.26 13.19 20.60
N HIS A 163 1.54 13.52 21.86
CA HIS A 163 1.29 12.64 23.01
C HIS A 163 -0.17 12.19 23.11
N ASN A 164 -1.11 13.07 22.76
CA ASN A 164 -2.56 12.84 22.86
C ASN A 164 -3.23 12.63 21.50
N ALA A 165 -2.46 12.27 20.46
CA ALA A 165 -3.00 12.21 19.12
C ALA A 165 -4.13 11.18 19.00
N SER A 166 -5.14 11.54 18.23
CA SER A 166 -6.30 10.69 17.93
C SER A 166 -6.57 10.64 16.42
N THR A 167 -5.49 10.65 15.61
CA THR A 167 -5.54 10.73 14.15
C THR A 167 -6.09 9.44 13.52
N THR A 168 -5.68 8.28 14.01
CA THR A 168 -6.20 6.93 13.70
C THR A 168 -6.75 6.22 14.94
N ASP A 169 -6.97 4.91 14.91
CA ASP A 169 -7.58 4.17 16.03
C ASP A 169 -6.68 4.10 17.29
N TYR A 170 -5.35 3.95 17.12
CA TYR A 170 -4.42 3.72 18.23
C TYR A 170 -3.06 4.44 18.01
N ASN A 171 -3.05 5.77 18.18
CA ASN A 171 -1.89 6.61 17.80
C ASN A 171 -0.80 6.76 18.84
N HIS A 172 -0.95 6.24 20.06
CA HIS A 172 0.06 6.40 21.11
C HIS A 172 0.10 5.19 22.06
N PRO A 173 1.20 4.97 22.79
CA PRO A 173 1.28 3.94 23.82
C PRO A 173 0.21 4.13 24.90
N GLU A 174 -0.28 3.01 25.42
CA GLU A 174 -1.16 2.96 26.59
C GLU A 174 -0.71 1.85 27.55
N PRO A 175 -0.78 2.05 28.88
CA PRO A 175 -1.22 3.28 29.55
C PRO A 175 -0.22 4.43 29.41
N GLN A 176 -0.72 5.66 29.17
CA GLN A 176 0.12 6.85 29.17
C GLN A 176 0.91 7.01 30.49
N GLY A 177 2.13 7.54 30.41
CA GLY A 177 3.01 7.74 31.58
C GLY A 177 3.72 6.47 32.09
N VAL A 178 3.55 5.34 31.41
CA VAL A 178 4.29 4.09 31.67
C VAL A 178 5.48 3.98 30.71
N TYR A 179 6.62 3.48 31.20
CA TYR A 179 7.88 3.42 30.45
C TYR A 179 8.59 2.09 30.66
N SER A 180 9.01 1.44 29.57
CA SER A 180 9.78 0.19 29.56
C SER A 180 9.15 -0.93 30.40
N ASP A 181 7.82 -1.01 30.38
CA ASP A 181 7.05 -1.98 31.16
C ASP A 181 6.19 -2.84 30.24
N THR A 182 6.02 -4.11 30.59
CA THR A 182 5.14 -5.06 29.88
C THR A 182 3.67 -4.65 29.85
N ALA A 183 3.21 -3.75 30.72
CA ALA A 183 1.87 -3.18 30.66
C ALA A 183 1.58 -2.49 29.32
N LEU A 184 2.60 -1.90 28.67
CA LEU A 184 2.48 -1.30 27.33
C LEU A 184 2.27 -2.34 26.21
N LEU A 185 2.49 -3.62 26.51
CA LEU A 185 2.43 -4.74 25.56
C LEU A 185 1.23 -5.66 25.82
N ALA A 186 0.37 -5.32 26.79
CA ALA A 186 -0.72 -6.17 27.24
C ALA A 186 -1.83 -6.35 26.18
N ASP A 187 -2.01 -5.34 25.32
CA ASP A 187 -2.96 -5.36 24.21
C ASP A 187 -2.22 -5.58 22.88
N PRO A 188 -2.32 -6.78 22.27
CA PRO A 188 -1.61 -7.08 21.03
C PRO A 188 -2.10 -6.24 19.83
N VAL A 189 -3.35 -5.77 19.84
CA VAL A 189 -3.86 -4.90 18.77
C VAL A 189 -3.14 -3.55 18.84
N ARG A 190 -3.01 -2.96 20.02
CA ARG A 190 -2.24 -1.72 20.22
C ARG A 190 -0.77 -1.87 19.85
N VAL A 191 -0.17 -3.02 20.15
CA VAL A 191 1.20 -3.34 19.73
C VAL A 191 1.29 -3.34 18.19
N ARG A 192 0.37 -3.99 17.48
CA ARG A 192 0.35 -3.99 16.00
C ARG A 192 0.18 -2.59 15.43
N TRP A 193 -0.68 -1.77 16.02
CA TRP A 193 -0.88 -0.38 15.59
C TRP A 193 0.35 0.51 15.78
N SER A 194 1.36 0.11 16.56
CA SER A 194 2.66 0.80 16.57
C SER A 194 3.43 0.69 15.24
N ALA A 195 2.97 -0.15 14.30
CA ALA A 195 3.42 -0.19 12.91
C ALA A 195 2.96 1.03 12.11
N ASN A 196 1.88 1.69 12.54
CA ASN A 196 1.19 2.66 11.71
C ASN A 196 2.05 3.90 11.42
N ASN A 197 1.97 4.41 10.20
CA ASN A 197 2.72 5.56 9.71
C ASN A 197 2.50 6.82 10.56
N TYR A 198 1.30 7.08 11.09
CA TYR A 198 1.07 8.19 12.02
C TYR A 198 1.73 7.94 13.38
N TYR A 199 1.57 6.74 13.95
CA TYR A 199 2.21 6.38 15.21
C TYR A 199 3.74 6.60 15.15
N GLN A 200 4.39 6.11 14.09
CA GLN A 200 5.84 6.21 13.94
C GLN A 200 6.28 7.64 13.61
N ALA A 201 5.47 8.42 12.90
CA ALA A 201 5.73 9.84 12.70
C ALA A 201 5.64 10.65 14.01
N HIS A 202 4.66 10.35 14.87
CA HIS A 202 4.53 11.01 16.17
C HIS A 202 5.70 10.68 17.08
N LEU A 203 6.12 9.40 17.12
CA LEU A 203 7.36 8.96 17.76
C LEU A 203 8.56 9.81 17.30
N ARG A 204 8.75 9.95 15.98
CA ARG A 204 9.84 10.75 15.42
C ARG A 204 9.74 12.21 15.84
N ASN A 205 8.60 12.85 15.61
CA ASN A 205 8.41 14.28 15.86
C ASN A 205 8.62 14.61 17.34
N LEU A 206 8.02 13.83 18.23
CA LEU A 206 8.18 13.94 19.68
C LEU A 206 9.66 13.82 20.09
N GLY A 207 10.34 12.78 19.60
CA GLY A 207 11.72 12.51 19.90
C GLY A 207 12.70 13.57 19.40
N LEU A 208 12.51 14.07 18.17
CA LEU A 208 13.36 15.10 17.59
C LEU A 208 13.17 16.47 18.27
N MET A 209 11.91 16.87 18.57
CA MET A 209 11.64 18.10 19.32
C MET A 209 12.30 18.07 20.71
N ALA A 210 12.26 16.93 21.40
CA ALA A 210 12.88 16.74 22.72
C ALA A 210 14.42 16.87 22.70
N LEU A 211 15.07 16.66 21.56
CA LEU A 211 16.53 16.71 21.40
C LEU A 211 17.05 18.05 20.85
N ALA A 212 16.16 18.90 20.31
CA ALA A 212 16.53 20.06 19.51
C ALA A 212 17.07 21.26 20.31
N LEU A 213 16.77 21.37 21.60
CA LEU A 213 17.20 22.49 22.46
C LEU A 213 18.28 22.06 23.45
N ASP A 214 19.24 22.94 23.73
CA ASP A 214 20.14 22.78 24.88
C ASP A 214 19.38 22.89 26.20
N PRO A 215 19.81 22.19 27.27
CA PRO A 215 19.14 22.25 28.57
C PRO A 215 18.99 23.66 29.16
N ALA A 216 19.88 24.59 28.82
CA ALA A 216 19.79 25.98 29.27
C ALA A 216 18.61 26.75 28.65
N ASP A 217 18.17 26.33 27.47
CA ASP A 217 17.07 26.92 26.72
C ASP A 217 15.74 26.13 26.90
N ASP A 218 15.74 25.10 27.77
CA ASP A 218 14.56 24.39 28.26
C ASP A 218 14.47 24.46 29.80
N PRO A 219 14.15 25.64 30.38
CA PRO A 219 14.06 25.79 31.83
C PRO A 219 13.03 24.82 32.41
N GLY A 220 13.44 24.02 33.41
CA GLY A 220 12.59 22.98 34.01
C GLY A 220 12.67 21.61 33.32
N GLY A 221 13.27 21.52 32.13
CA GLY A 221 13.50 20.25 31.43
C GLY A 221 12.23 19.57 30.92
N GLU A 222 11.14 20.34 30.75
CA GLU A 222 9.83 19.80 30.36
C GLU A 222 9.87 19.21 28.95
N LEU A 223 10.50 19.92 28.00
CA LEU A 223 10.59 19.46 26.61
C LEU A 223 11.52 18.25 26.51
N GLY A 224 12.67 18.31 27.19
CA GLY A 224 13.58 17.17 27.31
C GLY A 224 12.94 15.95 27.99
N GLY A 225 11.92 16.15 28.83
CA GLY A 225 11.14 15.08 29.47
C GLY A 225 10.45 14.14 28.48
N TYR A 226 10.01 14.65 27.33
CA TYR A 226 9.40 13.84 26.26
C TYR A 226 10.37 12.85 25.60
N LEU A 227 11.69 13.04 25.73
CA LEU A 227 12.67 12.07 25.22
C LEU A 227 12.50 10.70 25.89
N ARG A 228 12.24 10.69 27.20
CA ARG A 228 11.98 9.44 27.93
C ARG A 228 10.77 8.73 27.36
N GLU A 229 9.72 9.48 27.03
CA GLU A 229 8.51 8.94 26.46
C GLU A 229 8.73 8.35 25.08
N ALA A 230 9.29 9.12 24.15
CA ALA A 230 9.61 8.65 22.81
C ALA A 230 10.51 7.40 22.83
N ALA A 231 11.56 7.40 23.66
CA ALA A 231 12.52 6.30 23.73
C ALA A 231 12.02 5.08 24.50
N SER A 232 11.24 5.27 25.58
CA SER A 232 10.90 4.20 26.55
C SER A 232 9.45 3.75 26.51
N ALA A 233 8.56 4.45 25.80
CA ALA A 233 7.18 4.01 25.57
C ALA A 233 6.96 3.69 24.09
N TRP A 234 7.06 4.71 23.23
CA TRP A 234 6.78 4.59 21.79
C TRP A 234 7.73 3.62 21.09
N LEU A 235 9.04 3.91 21.14
CA LEU A 235 10.05 3.06 20.51
C LEU A 235 10.13 1.67 21.18
N TYR A 236 9.72 1.55 22.45
CA TYR A 236 9.67 0.27 23.16
C TYR A 236 8.57 -0.64 22.59
N VAL A 237 7.37 -0.11 22.34
CA VAL A 237 6.27 -0.88 21.73
C VAL A 237 6.62 -1.22 20.28
N THR A 238 7.13 -0.27 19.50
CA THR A 238 7.59 -0.52 18.12
C THR A 238 8.70 -1.57 18.07
N ASP A 239 9.73 -1.50 18.93
CA ASP A 239 10.79 -2.53 18.98
C ASP A 239 10.23 -3.92 19.32
N HIS A 240 9.25 -4.00 20.23
CA HIS A 240 8.59 -5.27 20.54
C HIS A 240 7.88 -5.83 19.31
N LEU A 241 7.03 -5.04 18.64
CA LEU A 241 6.34 -5.42 17.41
C LEU A 241 7.32 -5.95 16.35
N LEU A 242 8.41 -5.22 16.09
CA LEU A 242 9.39 -5.58 15.06
C LEU A 242 10.14 -6.89 15.38
N ARG A 243 10.15 -7.33 16.65
CA ARG A 243 10.71 -8.62 17.07
C ARG A 243 9.68 -9.75 17.06
N THR A 244 8.40 -9.42 17.08
CA THR A 244 7.30 -10.37 17.17
C THR A 244 6.48 -10.33 15.89
N ASP A 245 5.32 -9.68 15.89
CA ASP A 245 4.28 -9.79 14.85
C ASP A 245 4.70 -9.18 13.50
N ALA A 246 5.73 -8.33 13.46
CA ALA A 246 6.26 -7.75 12.22
C ALA A 246 7.67 -8.26 11.84
N ARG A 247 8.22 -9.26 12.53
CA ARG A 247 9.59 -9.75 12.27
C ARG A 247 9.81 -10.14 10.80
N GLY A 248 11.03 -9.97 10.28
CA GLY A 248 11.37 -10.39 8.91
C GLY A 248 11.47 -9.25 7.89
N GLY A 249 11.48 -7.99 8.33
CA GLY A 249 11.99 -6.86 7.54
C GLY A 249 10.97 -6.13 6.65
N PHE A 250 9.72 -6.59 6.57
CA PHE A 250 8.64 -5.82 5.95
C PHE A 250 7.86 -5.04 7.00
N SER A 251 7.48 -3.81 6.67
CA SER A 251 6.41 -3.14 7.42
C SER A 251 5.08 -3.87 7.14
N PRO A 252 4.23 -4.05 8.16
CA PRO A 252 2.88 -4.58 7.95
C PRO A 252 1.96 -3.67 7.12
N GLU A 253 2.26 -2.37 6.99
CA GLU A 253 1.45 -1.38 6.23
C GLU A 253 1.59 -1.45 4.70
N GLY A 254 2.27 -2.47 4.16
CA GLY A 254 2.38 -2.63 2.72
C GLY A 254 3.66 -2.08 2.11
N PHE A 255 3.71 -2.12 0.78
CA PHE A 255 4.90 -1.80 0.01
C PHE A 255 5.14 -0.29 -0.15
N GLU A 256 4.07 0.52 -0.28
CA GLU A 256 4.17 1.98 -0.40
C GLU A 256 4.35 2.67 0.95
N TYR A 257 3.42 2.48 1.88
CA TYR A 257 3.45 3.15 3.19
C TYR A 257 4.50 2.58 4.15
N GLY A 258 4.93 1.34 3.92
CA GLY A 258 5.86 0.63 4.79
C GLY A 258 7.23 1.31 4.95
N PRO A 259 7.93 1.64 3.85
CA PRO A 259 9.17 2.41 3.89
C PRO A 259 9.02 3.74 4.64
N ASP A 260 7.94 4.49 4.48
CA ASP A 260 7.72 5.74 5.19
C ASP A 260 7.62 5.53 6.70
N ALA A 261 6.75 4.62 7.13
CA ALA A 261 6.54 4.31 8.55
C ALA A 261 7.87 3.96 9.22
N LEU A 262 8.54 2.92 8.71
CA LEU A 262 9.84 2.47 9.22
C LEU A 262 10.91 3.57 9.13
N GLY A 263 10.84 4.42 8.09
CA GLY A 263 11.73 5.55 7.89
C GLY A 263 11.64 6.56 9.03
N PHE A 264 10.45 6.87 9.53
CA PHE A 264 10.29 7.74 10.69
C PHE A 264 11.00 7.21 11.93
N THR A 265 10.87 5.90 12.19
CA THR A 265 11.58 5.24 13.29
C THR A 265 13.10 5.24 13.07
N ALA A 266 13.58 4.97 11.85
CA ALA A 266 15.00 4.99 11.51
C ALA A 266 15.62 6.39 11.65
N GLN A 267 14.87 7.44 11.28
CA GLN A 267 15.24 8.83 11.45
C GLN A 267 15.41 9.21 12.93
N PHE A 268 14.52 8.74 13.81
CA PHE A 268 14.67 8.95 15.25
C PHE A 268 15.86 8.18 15.83
N LEU A 269 16.07 6.92 15.43
CA LEU A 269 17.25 6.14 15.83
C LEU A 269 18.56 6.81 15.40
N LEU A 270 18.61 7.38 14.19
CA LEU A 270 19.74 8.18 13.74
C LEU A 270 19.96 9.41 14.63
N ALA A 271 18.89 10.16 14.96
CA ALA A 271 18.96 11.31 15.86
C ALA A 271 19.47 10.93 17.26
N LEU A 272 18.99 9.81 17.84
CA LEU A 272 19.49 9.28 19.12
C LEU A 272 20.98 8.97 19.03
N LYS A 273 21.43 8.30 17.96
CA LYS A 273 22.85 7.98 17.76
C LYS A 273 23.71 9.23 17.70
N THR A 274 23.32 10.23 16.91
CA THR A 274 24.13 11.44 16.68
C THR A 274 24.09 12.40 17.87
N ALA A 275 22.99 12.43 18.62
CA ALA A 275 22.86 13.22 19.84
C ALA A 275 23.56 12.58 21.06
N GLY A 276 24.13 11.38 20.91
CA GLY A 276 24.74 10.63 22.03
C GLY A 276 23.72 10.04 23.00
N GLN A 277 22.48 9.85 22.57
CA GLN A 277 21.34 9.36 23.35
C GLN A 277 20.94 7.92 23.02
N ALA A 278 21.61 7.26 22.07
CA ALA A 278 21.49 5.81 21.84
C ALA A 278 22.20 5.00 22.95
N ASP A 279 21.76 5.19 24.19
CA ASP A 279 22.29 4.56 25.40
C ASP A 279 21.29 3.52 25.94
N PRO A 280 21.53 2.22 25.74
CA PRO A 280 20.60 1.18 26.18
C PRO A 280 20.54 1.07 27.71
N THR A 281 21.49 1.63 28.45
CA THR A 281 21.45 1.65 29.93
C THR A 281 20.49 2.71 30.46
N ALA A 282 20.28 3.79 29.69
CA ALA A 282 19.36 4.87 30.05
C ALA A 282 17.92 4.57 29.60
N TRP A 283 17.77 4.03 28.39
CA TRP A 283 16.46 3.92 27.74
C TRP A 283 16.00 2.49 27.47
N GLY A 284 16.89 1.50 27.55
CA GLY A 284 16.61 0.12 27.13
C GLY A 284 17.11 -0.18 25.71
N ARG A 285 17.14 -1.46 25.33
CA ARG A 285 17.78 -1.95 24.10
C ARG A 285 17.22 -1.36 22.80
N GLN A 286 15.98 -0.88 22.81
CA GLN A 286 15.26 -0.41 21.62
C GLN A 286 15.92 0.81 20.94
N VAL A 287 16.76 1.56 21.65
CA VAL A 287 17.52 2.70 21.08
C VAL A 287 18.75 2.27 20.27
N VAL A 288 19.08 0.98 20.27
CA VAL A 288 20.19 0.40 19.52
C VAL A 288 19.64 -0.40 18.36
N TRP A 289 19.58 0.21 17.18
CA TRP A 289 18.99 -0.40 15.99
C TRP A 289 19.62 -1.78 15.66
N ALA A 290 20.94 -1.92 15.79
CA ALA A 290 21.66 -3.15 15.49
C ALA A 290 21.25 -4.35 16.38
N ASP A 291 20.63 -4.10 17.54
CA ASP A 291 20.16 -5.15 18.45
C ASP A 291 18.82 -5.75 18.01
N ASN A 292 18.09 -5.11 17.09
CA ASN A 292 16.86 -5.65 16.52
C ASN A 292 17.13 -6.29 15.15
N PRO A 293 17.00 -7.62 15.00
CA PRO A 293 17.28 -8.30 13.74
C PRO A 293 16.37 -7.85 12.59
N PHE A 294 15.22 -7.25 12.88
CA PHE A 294 14.33 -6.68 11.88
C PHE A 294 15.06 -5.71 10.94
N TRP A 295 15.88 -4.80 11.47
CA TRP A 295 16.53 -3.77 10.66
C TRP A 295 17.57 -4.33 9.68
N ARG A 296 18.21 -5.46 10.00
CA ARG A 296 19.11 -6.15 9.07
C ARG A 296 18.34 -6.93 7.99
N ALA A 297 17.09 -7.25 8.27
CA ALA A 297 16.20 -7.98 7.38
C ALA A 297 15.49 -7.08 6.36
N THR A 298 15.43 -5.75 6.57
CA THR A 298 14.72 -4.81 5.68
C THR A 298 15.28 -4.78 4.27
N LEU A 299 16.62 -4.74 4.12
CA LEU A 299 17.29 -4.78 2.81
C LEU A 299 16.98 -6.07 2.04
N PRO A 300 17.21 -7.27 2.62
CA PRO A 300 16.76 -8.53 2.05
C PRO A 300 15.30 -8.55 1.63
N ALA A 301 14.40 -8.18 2.54
CA ALA A 301 12.97 -8.14 2.26
C ALA A 301 12.66 -7.27 1.03
N PHE A 302 13.15 -6.03 1.02
CA PHE A 302 12.85 -5.07 -0.03
C PHE A 302 13.34 -5.52 -1.41
N TRP A 303 14.59 -6.01 -1.54
CA TRP A 303 15.09 -6.45 -2.85
C TRP A 303 14.52 -7.80 -3.29
N HIS A 304 14.08 -8.66 -2.36
CA HIS A 304 13.38 -9.91 -2.69
C HIS A 304 11.96 -9.64 -3.19
N SER A 305 11.40 -8.47 -2.92
CA SER A 305 10.13 -8.03 -3.51
C SER A 305 10.30 -7.57 -4.95
N GLN A 306 11.47 -7.09 -5.37
CA GLN A 306 11.65 -6.46 -6.69
C GLN A 306 11.58 -7.46 -7.85
N SER A 307 10.98 -7.04 -8.97
CA SER A 307 11.05 -7.77 -10.23
C SER A 307 12.51 -8.07 -10.63
N PRO A 308 12.77 -9.17 -11.36
CA PRO A 308 14.10 -9.50 -11.88
C PRO A 308 14.74 -8.42 -12.75
N ALA A 309 13.93 -7.63 -13.46
CA ALA A 309 14.37 -6.53 -14.31
C ALA A 309 13.42 -5.33 -14.20
N PRO A 310 13.92 -4.10 -14.41
CA PRO A 310 13.05 -2.94 -14.55
C PRO A 310 12.33 -2.95 -15.91
N THR A 311 11.21 -2.22 -15.98
CA THR A 311 10.43 -1.96 -17.19
C THR A 311 10.25 -0.46 -17.36
N THR A 312 9.76 -0.04 -18.53
CA THR A 312 9.31 1.33 -18.78
C THR A 312 7.81 1.34 -19.03
N TYR A 313 7.16 2.45 -18.72
CA TYR A 313 5.75 2.68 -19.05
C TYR A 313 5.66 3.76 -20.11
N ALA A 314 4.86 3.54 -21.15
CA ALA A 314 4.71 4.52 -22.24
C ALA A 314 4.03 5.80 -21.75
N ASP A 315 3.02 5.68 -20.90
CA ASP A 315 2.26 6.81 -20.35
C ASP A 315 3.01 7.55 -19.21
N PHE A 316 4.16 7.01 -18.78
CA PHE A 316 5.01 7.57 -17.72
C PHE A 316 6.50 7.50 -18.12
N ASP A 317 6.82 7.90 -19.35
CA ASP A 317 8.19 7.82 -19.90
C ASP A 317 9.22 8.63 -19.08
N TRP A 318 8.78 9.72 -18.46
CA TRP A 318 9.55 10.58 -17.55
C TRP A 318 10.07 9.86 -16.31
N LEU A 319 9.45 8.75 -15.88
CA LEU A 319 9.96 7.92 -14.77
C LEU A 319 11.24 7.18 -15.16
N GLY A 320 11.48 6.95 -16.45
CA GLY A 320 12.52 6.04 -16.93
C GLY A 320 12.27 4.59 -16.49
N PRO A 321 13.33 3.75 -16.39
CA PRO A 321 13.19 2.36 -15.96
C PRO A 321 12.79 2.26 -14.48
N VAL A 322 11.80 1.43 -14.17
CA VAL A 322 11.29 1.17 -12.81
C VAL A 322 11.14 -0.31 -12.54
N TYR A 323 11.39 -0.74 -11.30
CA TYR A 323 11.09 -2.10 -10.86
C TYR A 323 9.60 -2.25 -10.50
N GLN A 324 9.06 -3.43 -10.75
CA GLN A 324 7.68 -3.81 -10.44
C GLN A 324 7.71 -4.80 -9.26
N PRO A 325 7.57 -4.34 -8.01
CA PRO A 325 7.67 -5.23 -6.88
C PRO A 325 6.48 -6.20 -6.86
N ALA A 326 6.67 -7.39 -6.31
CA ALA A 326 5.55 -8.15 -5.77
C ALA A 326 4.89 -7.25 -4.72
N TRP A 327 3.64 -6.87 -4.92
CA TRP A 327 2.99 -5.83 -4.14
C TRP A 327 2.17 -6.43 -2.98
N PHE A 328 1.99 -5.65 -1.92
CA PHE A 328 1.05 -5.94 -0.84
C PHE A 328 0.68 -4.65 -0.13
N GLY A 329 -0.50 -4.63 0.50
CA GLY A 329 -1.09 -3.42 1.05
C GLY A 329 -1.52 -2.41 -0.02
N ASP A 330 -1.97 -1.23 0.43
CA ASP A 330 -2.40 -0.14 -0.44
C ASP A 330 -1.26 0.33 -1.37
N GLY A 331 -1.66 0.84 -2.54
CA GLY A 331 -0.76 1.53 -3.45
C GLY A 331 -1.48 2.45 -4.43
N GLN A 332 -0.96 3.67 -4.61
CA GLN A 332 -1.45 4.59 -5.64
C GLN A 332 -0.73 4.41 -6.98
N ASP A 333 0.51 3.93 -6.94
CA ASP A 333 1.41 3.86 -8.09
C ASP A 333 2.10 2.50 -8.17
N TYR A 334 1.99 1.80 -9.30
CA TYR A 334 2.60 0.47 -9.44
C TYR A 334 4.04 0.51 -9.95
N TRP A 335 4.94 0.96 -9.08
CA TRP A 335 6.39 0.85 -9.23
C TRP A 335 7.10 0.96 -7.88
N ALA A 336 8.35 0.51 -7.81
CA ALA A 336 9.16 0.75 -6.63
C ALA A 336 9.50 2.25 -6.51
N ALA A 337 8.86 2.92 -5.55
CA ALA A 337 9.19 4.30 -5.18
C ALA A 337 10.61 4.40 -4.59
N ASP A 338 11.12 5.62 -4.48
CA ASP A 338 12.40 5.91 -3.84
C ASP A 338 12.31 5.70 -2.32
N PRO A 339 13.03 4.72 -1.73
CA PRO A 339 12.93 4.40 -0.31
C PRO A 339 14.01 5.10 0.54
N ILE A 340 14.64 6.17 0.03
CA ILE A 340 15.71 6.92 0.71
C ILE A 340 15.31 7.42 2.10
N GLY A 341 14.03 7.73 2.33
CA GLY A 341 13.49 8.11 3.64
C GLY A 341 13.69 7.05 4.74
N LEU A 342 13.80 5.77 4.34
CA LEU A 342 14.14 4.64 5.21
C LEU A 342 15.62 4.29 5.15
N PHE A 343 16.13 3.98 3.95
CA PHE A 343 17.46 3.39 3.84
C PHE A 343 18.57 4.43 3.94
N GLY A 344 18.31 5.72 3.69
CA GLY A 344 19.23 6.81 3.98
C GLY A 344 19.65 6.83 5.45
N PRO A 345 18.72 6.97 6.41
CA PRO A 345 19.03 6.89 7.83
C PRO A 345 19.70 5.58 8.26
N LEU A 346 19.28 4.42 7.74
CA LEU A 346 19.92 3.13 8.03
C LEU A 346 21.36 3.06 7.50
N GLY A 347 21.62 3.60 6.31
CA GLY A 347 22.96 3.71 5.74
C GLY A 347 23.88 4.60 6.60
N LEU A 348 23.35 5.72 7.10
CA LEU A 348 24.09 6.62 8.00
C LEU A 348 24.36 5.99 9.36
N LEU A 349 23.41 5.23 9.92
CA LEU A 349 23.61 4.42 11.13
C LEU A 349 24.70 3.36 10.90
N ALA A 350 24.62 2.60 9.81
CA ALA A 350 25.62 1.59 9.44
C ALA A 350 27.03 2.20 9.27
N ALA A 351 27.14 3.35 8.60
CA ALA A 351 28.41 4.06 8.45
C ALA A 351 29.03 4.42 9.80
N ARG A 352 28.21 4.87 10.76
CA ARG A 352 28.66 5.25 12.11
C ARG A 352 29.04 4.05 12.98
N ASP A 353 28.44 2.89 12.73
CA ASP A 353 28.78 1.63 13.38
C ASP A 353 29.95 0.88 12.69
N GLY A 354 30.45 1.39 11.56
CA GLY A 354 31.50 0.75 10.77
C GLY A 354 31.02 -0.46 9.96
N ASP A 355 29.71 -0.64 9.80
CA ASP A 355 29.11 -1.69 8.97
C ASP A 355 29.15 -1.30 7.49
N THR A 356 30.30 -1.53 6.87
CA THR A 356 30.52 -1.23 5.45
C THR A 356 29.67 -2.11 4.53
N ALA A 357 29.23 -3.30 4.98
CA ALA A 357 28.43 -4.20 4.16
C ALA A 357 27.02 -3.63 3.98
N THR A 358 26.38 -3.23 5.07
CA THR A 358 25.06 -2.57 5.03
C THR A 358 25.14 -1.22 4.30
N LEU A 359 26.15 -0.39 4.58
CA LEU A 359 26.33 0.89 3.90
C LEU A 359 26.44 0.73 2.37
N ASN A 360 27.24 -0.23 1.90
CA ASN A 360 27.39 -0.48 0.47
C ASN A 360 26.11 -1.06 -0.15
N ALA A 361 25.39 -1.92 0.57
CA ALA A 361 24.11 -2.45 0.12
C ALA A 361 23.05 -1.34 -0.03
N VAL A 362 22.96 -0.42 0.94
CA VAL A 362 22.11 0.78 0.84
C VAL A 362 22.51 1.65 -0.35
N ARG A 363 23.80 2.00 -0.50
CA ARG A 363 24.28 2.82 -1.63
C ARG A 363 24.02 2.16 -2.97
N TRP A 364 24.14 0.84 -3.06
CA TRP A 364 23.77 0.12 -4.27
C TRP A 364 22.26 0.22 -4.53
N LEU A 365 21.43 -0.01 -3.51
CA LEU A 365 19.97 0.06 -3.63
C LEU A 365 19.55 1.45 -4.14
N GLU A 366 19.95 2.50 -3.44
CA GLU A 366 19.59 3.89 -3.77
C GLU A 366 20.14 4.36 -5.10
N ARG A 367 21.21 3.73 -5.60
CA ARG A 367 21.72 4.01 -6.94
C ARG A 367 20.92 3.29 -8.03
N ASN A 368 20.37 2.10 -7.78
CA ASN A 368 19.92 1.20 -8.85
C ASN A 368 18.42 0.93 -8.89
N ILE A 369 17.71 1.00 -7.76
CA ILE A 369 16.29 0.60 -7.66
C ILE A 369 15.31 1.76 -7.87
N PRO A 370 15.52 2.97 -7.32
CA PRO A 370 14.55 4.05 -7.48
C PRO A 370 14.32 4.42 -8.96
N PRO A 371 13.22 5.13 -9.27
CA PRO A 371 12.88 5.48 -10.65
C PRO A 371 14.04 6.12 -11.43
N GLY A 372 14.13 5.76 -12.70
CA GLY A 372 15.20 6.17 -13.62
C GLY A 372 16.47 5.30 -13.53
N GLY A 373 16.58 4.43 -12.52
CA GLY A 373 17.69 3.48 -12.38
C GLY A 373 19.07 4.16 -12.17
N PRO A 374 20.19 3.53 -12.58
CA PRO A 374 21.53 4.02 -12.27
C PRO A 374 22.06 5.08 -13.24
N ALA A 375 21.26 5.51 -14.22
CA ALA A 375 21.65 6.54 -15.17
C ALA A 375 22.03 7.83 -14.42
N GLN A 376 23.12 8.47 -14.85
CA GLN A 376 23.73 9.55 -14.08
C GLN A 376 22.83 10.78 -13.98
N ASP A 377 22.17 11.13 -15.07
CA ASP A 377 21.15 12.18 -15.15
C ASP A 377 19.97 11.89 -14.23
N ALA A 378 19.39 10.68 -14.29
CA ALA A 378 18.30 10.27 -13.41
C ALA A 378 18.69 10.33 -11.93
N PHE A 379 19.88 9.83 -11.58
CA PHE A 379 20.39 9.87 -10.20
C PHE A 379 20.56 11.30 -9.69
N LEU A 380 21.06 12.22 -10.53
CA LEU A 380 21.22 13.62 -10.15
C LEU A 380 19.87 14.35 -10.06
N ALA A 381 18.90 14.01 -10.92
CA ALA A 381 17.55 14.58 -10.90
C ALA A 381 16.82 14.32 -9.58
N ARG A 382 17.05 13.16 -8.93
CA ARG A 382 16.51 12.88 -7.57
C ARG A 382 16.92 13.89 -6.51
N VAL A 383 18.01 14.62 -6.74
CA VAL A 383 18.49 15.68 -5.86
C VAL A 383 18.15 17.06 -6.43
N ALA A 384 18.28 17.26 -7.73
CA ALA A 384 18.04 18.55 -8.38
C ALA A 384 16.55 18.96 -8.37
N ASP A 385 15.67 17.98 -8.57
CA ASP A 385 14.22 18.15 -8.78
C ASP A 385 13.40 17.50 -7.66
N ALA A 386 14.00 17.35 -6.46
CA ALA A 386 13.39 16.68 -5.33
C ALA A 386 12.09 17.38 -4.89
N SER A 387 10.97 16.64 -4.81
CA SER A 387 9.70 17.13 -4.26
C SER A 387 9.68 17.11 -2.72
N VAL A 388 10.61 16.37 -2.10
CA VAL A 388 10.83 16.30 -0.65
C VAL A 388 12.31 16.61 -0.40
N PHE A 389 12.63 17.80 0.10
CA PHE A 389 14.03 18.26 0.17
C PHE A 389 14.89 17.48 1.16
N ARG A 390 14.29 16.86 2.19
CA ARG A 390 14.96 15.90 3.08
C ARG A 390 15.66 14.80 2.29
N ASP A 391 15.03 14.29 1.25
CA ASP A 391 15.56 13.16 0.48
C ASP A 391 16.83 13.56 -0.28
N ALA A 392 16.85 14.77 -0.87
CA ALA A 392 18.05 15.37 -1.45
C ALA A 392 19.20 15.52 -0.43
N ILE A 393 18.89 15.90 0.82
CA ILE A 393 19.86 15.96 1.91
C ILE A 393 20.41 14.57 2.23
N LEU A 394 19.54 13.56 2.36
CA LEU A 394 19.94 12.18 2.65
C LEU A 394 20.83 11.60 1.55
N TYR A 395 20.53 11.83 0.28
CA TYR A 395 21.40 11.47 -0.84
C TYR A 395 22.80 12.09 -0.70
N PHE A 396 22.88 13.39 -0.42
CA PHE A 396 24.16 14.07 -0.22
C PHE A 396 24.94 13.55 1.00
N LEU A 397 24.25 13.24 2.10
CA LEU A 397 24.88 12.67 3.29
C LEU A 397 25.42 11.25 3.06
N LEU A 398 24.74 10.47 2.22
CA LEU A 398 25.01 9.06 2.00
C LEU A 398 26.10 8.81 0.96
N PHE A 399 26.13 9.56 -0.15
CA PHE A 399 27.02 9.30 -1.29
C PHE A 399 28.32 10.09 -1.21
N ASP A 400 29.39 9.39 -0.84
CA ASP A 400 30.75 9.92 -0.87
C ASP A 400 31.23 10.07 -2.32
N PRO A 401 31.61 11.28 -2.78
CA PRO A 401 32.05 11.51 -4.16
C PRO A 401 33.34 10.78 -4.53
N GLU A 402 34.13 10.33 -3.55
CA GLU A 402 35.37 9.58 -3.77
C GLU A 402 35.16 8.06 -3.65
N ALA A 403 33.98 7.61 -3.21
CA ALA A 403 33.70 6.18 -3.08
C ALA A 403 33.51 5.52 -4.45
N SER A 404 34.06 4.32 -4.57
CA SER A 404 33.79 3.47 -5.73
C SER A 404 32.31 3.02 -5.72
N PRO A 405 31.69 2.81 -6.90
CA PRO A 405 30.36 2.24 -6.99
C PRO A 405 30.25 0.92 -6.22
N ALA A 406 29.20 0.78 -5.41
CA ALA A 406 28.94 -0.44 -4.66
C ALA A 406 28.56 -1.58 -5.61
N ALA A 407 29.06 -2.80 -5.32
CA ALA A 407 28.69 -4.00 -6.05
C ALA A 407 27.26 -4.44 -5.72
N ASP A 408 26.61 -5.16 -6.64
CA ASP A 408 25.26 -5.70 -6.43
C ASP A 408 25.25 -6.72 -5.28
N PRO A 409 24.63 -6.39 -4.12
CA PRO A 409 24.65 -7.23 -2.94
C PRO A 409 23.82 -8.51 -3.13
N ARG A 410 22.94 -8.56 -4.14
CA ARG A 410 21.98 -9.65 -4.37
C ARG A 410 22.66 -10.89 -4.96
N THR A 411 23.75 -10.73 -5.71
CA THR A 411 24.46 -11.83 -6.39
C THR A 411 24.92 -12.95 -5.44
N GLY A 412 25.13 -12.64 -4.16
CA GLY A 412 25.49 -13.59 -3.10
C GLY A 412 24.33 -14.00 -2.18
N GLN A 413 23.11 -13.52 -2.41
CA GLN A 413 21.94 -13.79 -1.57
C GLN A 413 21.23 -15.07 -1.99
N ALA A 414 20.55 -15.70 -1.02
CA ALA A 414 19.62 -16.79 -1.31
C ALA A 414 18.57 -16.34 -2.33
N THR A 415 18.03 -17.27 -3.11
CA THR A 415 16.94 -16.96 -4.05
C THR A 415 15.57 -17.12 -3.39
N THR A 416 15.53 -17.33 -2.08
CA THR A 416 14.31 -17.55 -1.30
C THR A 416 14.37 -16.71 -0.02
N TYR A 417 13.23 -16.15 0.37
CA TYR A 417 13.10 -15.32 1.56
C TYR A 417 11.75 -15.56 2.22
N TYR A 418 11.74 -15.61 3.55
CA TYR A 418 10.52 -15.73 4.35
C TYR A 418 10.48 -14.61 5.38
N ALA A 419 9.57 -13.66 5.19
CA ALA A 419 9.25 -12.63 6.16
C ALA A 419 8.17 -13.17 7.11
N GLU A 420 8.62 -13.70 8.25
CA GLU A 420 7.78 -14.50 9.13
C GLU A 420 6.62 -13.71 9.76
N GLY A 421 6.81 -12.44 10.10
CA GLY A 421 5.81 -11.58 10.73
C GLY A 421 4.64 -11.24 9.81
N THR A 422 4.92 -10.88 8.55
CA THR A 422 3.89 -10.65 7.53
C THR A 422 3.45 -11.94 6.82
N GLY A 423 4.08 -13.08 7.14
CA GLY A 423 3.77 -14.37 6.56
C GLY A 423 4.03 -14.45 5.06
N ARG A 424 5.09 -13.80 4.58
CA ARG A 424 5.36 -13.60 3.15
C ARG A 424 6.54 -14.43 2.67
N ILE A 425 6.32 -15.22 1.63
CA ILE A 425 7.27 -16.13 0.99
C ILE A 425 7.60 -15.60 -0.40
N LEU A 426 8.88 -15.29 -0.62
CA LEU A 426 9.40 -14.78 -1.88
C LEU A 426 10.41 -15.78 -2.42
N ALA A 427 10.22 -16.29 -3.63
CA ALA A 427 11.12 -17.25 -4.24
C ALA A 427 11.40 -16.90 -5.70
N ARG A 428 12.65 -17.02 -6.13
CA ARG A 428 13.08 -16.80 -7.51
C ARG A 428 14.03 -17.89 -7.98
N THR A 429 14.16 -18.03 -9.29
CA THR A 429 15.09 -19.00 -9.91
C THR A 429 16.53 -18.49 -9.97
N GLY A 430 16.72 -17.19 -9.79
CA GLY A 430 18.03 -16.53 -9.78
C GLY A 430 17.87 -15.02 -9.59
N TRP A 431 19.00 -14.30 -9.67
CA TRP A 431 19.05 -12.83 -9.63
C TRP A 431 19.27 -12.19 -11.00
N GLY A 432 19.36 -12.99 -12.06
CA GLY A 432 19.42 -12.52 -13.44
C GLY A 432 18.09 -11.99 -13.93
N THR A 433 18.11 -11.24 -15.03
CA THR A 433 16.92 -10.59 -15.61
C THR A 433 15.91 -11.56 -16.20
N ASP A 434 16.32 -12.81 -16.46
CA ASP A 434 15.48 -13.90 -16.97
C ASP A 434 14.84 -14.75 -15.87
N ALA A 435 15.12 -14.46 -14.60
CA ALA A 435 14.58 -15.22 -13.48
C ALA A 435 13.05 -15.21 -13.48
N ALA A 436 12.45 -16.38 -13.24
CA ALA A 436 11.08 -16.46 -12.77
C ALA A 436 11.02 -16.14 -11.27
N PHE A 437 9.91 -15.55 -10.83
CA PHE A 437 9.69 -15.04 -9.49
C PHE A 437 8.26 -15.38 -9.01
N PHE A 438 8.16 -15.77 -7.75
CA PHE A 438 6.96 -16.26 -7.10
C PHE A 438 6.82 -15.60 -5.73
N ASP A 439 5.63 -15.11 -5.43
CA ASP A 439 5.24 -14.54 -4.15
C ASP A 439 4.05 -15.31 -3.60
N TYR A 440 4.01 -15.49 -2.28
CA TYR A 440 2.84 -15.96 -1.54
C TYR A 440 2.77 -15.28 -0.18
N MET A 441 1.59 -14.84 0.23
CA MET A 441 1.38 -14.09 1.46
C MET A 441 0.18 -14.60 2.26
N LEU A 442 0.38 -14.79 3.57
CA LEU A 442 -0.69 -15.00 4.52
C LEU A 442 -0.25 -14.59 5.93
N GLY A 443 -0.84 -13.51 6.44
CA GLY A 443 -0.59 -13.01 7.78
C GLY A 443 -1.86 -12.46 8.45
N TRP A 444 -1.65 -11.59 9.42
CA TRP A 444 -2.71 -10.86 10.11
C TRP A 444 -3.09 -9.59 9.34
N ILE A 445 -4.35 -9.16 9.49
CA ILE A 445 -4.93 -7.96 8.84
C ILE A 445 -5.67 -7.17 9.94
N THR A 446 -4.99 -6.23 10.58
CA THR A 446 -5.45 -5.55 11.81
C THR A 446 -5.26 -4.04 11.78
N ILE A 447 -4.34 -3.52 10.96
CA ILE A 447 -4.01 -2.08 10.93
C ILE A 447 -4.36 -1.46 9.57
N ASP A 448 -4.10 -0.16 9.45
CA ASP A 448 -4.30 0.58 8.20
C ASP A 448 -3.43 0.06 7.05
N HIS A 449 -3.86 0.36 5.82
CA HIS A 449 -3.19 0.00 4.56
C HIS A 449 -2.99 -1.50 4.28
N GLN A 450 -3.63 -2.38 5.06
CA GLN A 450 -3.68 -3.82 4.79
C GLN A 450 -4.96 -4.18 4.05
N LEU A 451 -4.85 -5.08 3.07
CA LEU A 451 -5.96 -5.49 2.21
C LEU A 451 -6.44 -6.91 2.53
N ALA A 452 -7.58 -7.31 1.97
CA ALA A 452 -8.17 -8.66 2.09
C ALA A 452 -7.45 -9.71 1.22
N GLU A 453 -6.11 -9.72 1.30
CA GLU A 453 -5.17 -10.42 0.42
C GLU A 453 -4.56 -11.68 1.05
N GLY A 454 -5.09 -12.17 2.18
CA GLY A 454 -4.63 -13.43 2.78
C GLY A 454 -4.73 -14.58 1.77
N ASN A 455 -3.71 -15.45 1.73
CA ASN A 455 -3.53 -16.51 0.74
C ASN A 455 -3.24 -16.04 -0.69
N GLN A 456 -2.98 -14.75 -0.94
CA GLN A 456 -2.54 -14.25 -2.24
C GLN A 456 -1.25 -14.92 -2.69
N PHE A 457 -1.12 -15.11 -4.01
CA PHE A 457 0.13 -15.46 -4.66
C PHE A 457 0.30 -14.72 -5.98
N GLU A 458 1.54 -14.56 -6.43
CA GLU A 458 1.87 -13.92 -7.70
C GLU A 458 2.89 -14.76 -8.47
N PHE A 459 2.81 -14.71 -9.81
CA PHE A 459 3.67 -15.51 -10.67
C PHE A 459 4.22 -14.67 -11.83
N TYR A 460 5.53 -14.42 -11.77
CA TYR A 460 6.29 -13.65 -12.75
C TYR A 460 7.21 -14.56 -13.57
N ARG A 461 7.29 -14.30 -14.88
CA ARG A 461 8.16 -15.05 -15.78
C ARG A 461 8.62 -14.15 -16.91
N LYS A 462 9.88 -14.30 -17.34
CA LYS A 462 10.47 -13.66 -18.55
C LYS A 462 10.04 -12.20 -18.79
N GLY A 463 10.08 -11.36 -17.77
CA GLY A 463 9.90 -9.92 -17.93
C GLY A 463 8.50 -9.36 -17.64
N GLU A 464 7.53 -10.18 -17.22
CA GLU A 464 6.18 -9.72 -16.84
C GLU A 464 5.48 -10.65 -15.82
N TRP A 465 4.47 -10.11 -15.16
CA TRP A 465 3.53 -10.86 -14.33
C TRP A 465 2.57 -11.66 -15.23
N LEU A 466 2.53 -12.98 -15.07
CA LEU A 466 1.51 -13.82 -15.69
C LEU A 466 0.18 -13.70 -14.94
N THR A 467 0.26 -13.50 -13.63
CA THR A 467 -0.86 -13.22 -12.74
C THR A 467 -0.33 -12.61 -11.43
N LYS A 468 -1.06 -11.66 -10.86
CA LYS A 468 -0.76 -11.05 -9.56
C LYS A 468 -2.00 -10.46 -8.89
N GLY A 469 -1.93 -10.03 -7.64
CA GLY A 469 -2.98 -9.21 -7.04
C GLY A 469 -3.09 -7.86 -7.75
N ARG A 470 -4.28 -7.24 -7.78
CA ARG A 470 -4.43 -5.89 -8.31
C ARG A 470 -3.93 -4.89 -7.26
N VAL A 471 -3.16 -3.91 -7.68
CA VAL A 471 -2.69 -2.81 -6.82
C VAL A 471 -3.69 -1.66 -6.90
N GLY A 472 -3.95 -1.06 -5.76
CA GLY A 472 -4.80 0.11 -5.65
C GLY A 472 -4.89 0.59 -4.20
N TRP A 473 -5.59 1.70 -4.02
CA TRP A 473 -5.76 2.38 -2.75
C TRP A 473 -7.22 2.29 -2.29
N ASP A 474 -7.45 1.58 -1.20
CA ASP A 474 -8.73 1.55 -0.50
C ASP A 474 -8.80 2.79 0.40
N GLY A 475 -9.48 3.84 -0.07
CA GLY A 475 -9.61 5.07 0.69
C GLY A 475 -10.24 4.84 2.07
N THR A 476 -9.90 5.71 3.03
CA THR A 476 -10.33 5.57 4.43
C THR A 476 -11.86 5.59 4.65
N SER A 477 -12.65 6.11 3.69
CA SER A 477 -14.13 6.07 3.70
C SER A 477 -14.77 4.95 2.89
N GLU A 478 -14.00 4.24 2.06
CA GLU A 478 -14.49 3.26 1.08
C GLU A 478 -13.62 1.99 1.10
N LEU A 479 -13.41 1.44 2.29
CA LEU A 479 -12.73 0.14 2.45
C LEU A 479 -13.45 -0.94 1.60
N CYS A 480 -12.73 -1.88 0.98
CA CYS A 480 -13.27 -2.88 0.03
C CYS A 480 -13.69 -2.37 -1.36
N THR A 481 -13.09 -1.30 -1.90
CA THR A 481 -13.18 -1.03 -3.33
C THR A 481 -12.25 -1.96 -4.10
N VAL A 482 -10.94 -1.71 -4.06
CA VAL A 482 -9.90 -2.52 -4.72
C VAL A 482 -9.26 -3.53 -3.77
N GLY A 483 -9.32 -3.32 -2.45
CA GLY A 483 -8.70 -4.15 -1.43
C GLY A 483 -9.50 -5.39 -1.01
N ARG A 484 -10.59 -5.72 -1.70
CA ARG A 484 -11.41 -6.91 -1.45
C ARG A 484 -10.86 -8.16 -2.14
N SER A 485 -11.13 -9.34 -1.57
CA SER A 485 -10.50 -10.61 -1.98
C SER A 485 -10.66 -11.01 -3.46
N ASP A 486 -11.68 -10.52 -4.18
CA ASP A 486 -11.89 -10.76 -5.61
C ASP A 486 -11.02 -9.90 -6.55
N TYR A 487 -10.16 -9.02 -6.01
CA TYR A 487 -9.04 -8.36 -6.71
C TYR A 487 -7.69 -8.95 -6.34
N HIS A 488 -7.68 -10.02 -5.54
CA HIS A 488 -6.48 -10.73 -5.12
C HIS A 488 -6.53 -12.17 -5.62
N ASN A 489 -5.37 -12.81 -5.76
CA ASN A 489 -5.28 -14.19 -6.22
C ASN A 489 -5.60 -15.17 -5.08
N THR A 490 -6.82 -15.10 -4.56
CA THR A 490 -7.26 -15.80 -3.35
C THR A 490 -8.70 -16.32 -3.49
N LEU A 491 -9.35 -16.62 -2.38
CA LEU A 491 -10.71 -17.13 -2.33
C LEU A 491 -11.68 -16.03 -1.88
N ALA A 492 -12.90 -16.11 -2.38
CA ALA A 492 -14.05 -15.42 -1.82
C ALA A 492 -15.08 -16.44 -1.33
N VAL A 493 -15.53 -16.30 -0.08
CA VAL A 493 -16.41 -17.25 0.60
C VAL A 493 -17.58 -16.49 1.19
N GLU A 494 -18.79 -16.84 0.75
CA GLU A 494 -20.00 -16.25 1.31
C GLU A 494 -20.15 -16.63 2.78
N ASN A 495 -20.37 -15.63 3.63
CA ASN A 495 -20.63 -15.78 5.06
C ASN A 495 -22.09 -15.36 5.37
N THR A 496 -22.52 -15.53 6.62
CA THR A 496 -23.76 -14.93 7.11
C THR A 496 -23.74 -13.43 6.89
N LEU A 497 -24.76 -12.93 6.19
CA LEU A 497 -24.95 -11.50 6.00
C LEU A 497 -25.35 -10.88 7.33
N VAL A 498 -24.54 -9.93 7.79
CA VAL A 498 -24.83 -9.17 9.00
C VAL A 498 -25.47 -7.85 8.56
N THR A 499 -26.34 -7.27 9.38
CA THR A 499 -26.84 -5.92 9.13
C THR A 499 -25.67 -4.95 9.36
N ALA A 500 -24.89 -4.71 8.32
CA ALA A 500 -23.78 -3.78 8.36
C ALA A 500 -24.34 -2.34 8.44
N PRO A 501 -23.89 -1.52 9.41
CA PRO A 501 -24.31 -0.12 9.49
C PRO A 501 -23.67 0.77 8.41
N ASP A 502 -22.65 0.25 7.71
CA ASP A 502 -21.83 0.98 6.73
C ASP A 502 -21.85 0.26 5.36
N ASP A 503 -21.97 1.02 4.28
CA ASP A 503 -22.16 0.48 2.91
C ASP A 503 -20.96 -0.33 2.39
N TRP A 504 -19.76 0.01 2.83
CA TRP A 504 -18.52 -0.62 2.39
C TRP A 504 -18.35 -2.04 2.99
N LEU A 505 -18.74 -2.23 4.25
CA LEU A 505 -18.67 -3.52 4.93
C LEU A 505 -19.69 -4.49 4.31
N ARG A 506 -20.85 -3.95 3.93
CA ARG A 506 -21.87 -4.65 3.14
C ARG A 506 -21.29 -5.11 1.80
N LEU A 507 -20.52 -4.26 1.12
CA LEU A 507 -19.82 -4.58 -0.13
C LEU A 507 -18.81 -5.72 0.04
N CYS A 508 -17.96 -5.68 1.06
CA CYS A 508 -17.04 -6.80 1.37
C CYS A 508 -17.81 -8.13 1.50
N GLN A 509 -18.91 -8.12 2.27
CA GLN A 509 -19.67 -9.32 2.59
C GLN A 509 -20.40 -9.92 1.39
N THR A 510 -21.03 -9.08 0.56
CA THR A 510 -21.74 -9.58 -0.63
C THR A 510 -20.79 -10.16 -1.67
N HIS A 511 -19.52 -9.75 -1.63
CA HIS A 511 -18.45 -10.33 -2.45
C HIS A 511 -17.79 -11.55 -1.80
N GLY A 512 -18.04 -11.82 -0.52
CA GLY A 512 -17.41 -12.93 0.22
C GLY A 512 -15.94 -12.67 0.57
N SER A 513 -15.57 -11.39 0.72
CA SER A 513 -14.22 -10.96 1.05
C SER A 513 -13.80 -11.36 2.46
N GLN A 514 -12.49 -11.44 2.71
CA GLN A 514 -11.94 -11.42 4.05
C GLN A 514 -12.24 -10.08 4.73
N TRP A 515 -12.24 -10.08 6.07
CA TRP A 515 -12.47 -8.89 6.89
C TRP A 515 -11.18 -8.10 7.04
N ILE A 516 -11.25 -6.83 6.64
CA ILE A 516 -10.19 -5.86 6.83
C ILE A 516 -10.35 -5.26 8.24
N ARG A 517 -9.25 -5.15 9.00
CA ARG A 517 -9.13 -4.65 10.39
C ARG A 517 -9.86 -5.45 11.50
N ASP A 518 -11.03 -6.01 11.22
CA ASP A 518 -11.90 -6.64 12.22
C ASP A 518 -12.05 -8.17 12.04
N ALA A 519 -11.02 -8.85 11.50
CA ALA A 519 -11.05 -10.31 11.40
C ALA A 519 -11.17 -10.99 12.78
N ALA A 520 -11.86 -12.13 12.85
CA ALA A 520 -12.01 -12.92 14.08
C ALA A 520 -10.69 -13.60 14.50
N GLY A 521 -9.70 -13.68 13.60
CA GLY A 521 -8.35 -14.13 13.90
C GLY A 521 -7.42 -13.98 12.70
N ASP A 522 -6.14 -14.25 12.92
CA ASP A 522 -5.11 -14.06 11.91
C ASP A 522 -5.06 -15.19 10.86
N GLY A 523 -4.57 -14.87 9.67
CA GLY A 523 -4.02 -15.85 8.74
C GLY A 523 -2.69 -16.40 9.24
N ARG A 524 -2.41 -17.67 8.99
CA ARG A 524 -1.19 -18.34 9.46
C ARG A 524 -0.57 -19.26 8.43
N ILE A 525 0.73 -19.10 8.20
CA ILE A 525 1.56 -20.10 7.52
C ILE A 525 1.76 -21.29 8.47
N LEU A 526 1.20 -22.45 8.13
CA LEU A 526 1.32 -23.68 8.92
C LEU A 526 2.58 -24.47 8.56
N ALA A 527 3.00 -24.43 7.28
CA ALA A 527 4.21 -25.08 6.81
C ALA A 527 4.72 -24.38 5.54
N HIS A 528 6.04 -24.45 5.32
CA HIS A 528 6.65 -24.05 4.05
C HIS A 528 7.94 -24.81 3.79
N SER A 529 8.31 -24.93 2.51
CA SER A 529 9.57 -25.57 2.09
C SER A 529 10.22 -24.81 0.95
N PHE A 530 11.54 -24.64 1.04
CA PHE A 530 12.40 -24.23 -0.06
C PHE A 530 13.22 -25.44 -0.51
N GLY A 531 12.66 -26.20 -1.45
CA GLY A 531 13.28 -27.41 -1.96
C GLY A 531 14.01 -27.19 -3.28
N LYS A 532 14.81 -28.18 -3.69
CA LYS A 532 15.50 -28.10 -4.99
C LYS A 532 14.48 -28.11 -6.14
N GLY A 533 14.36 -26.97 -6.80
CA GLY A 533 13.43 -26.76 -7.92
C GLY A 533 11.96 -26.63 -7.51
N PHE A 534 11.65 -26.40 -6.23
CA PHE A 534 10.28 -26.08 -5.82
C PHE A 534 10.20 -25.20 -4.58
N THR A 535 9.10 -24.46 -4.46
CA THR A 535 8.69 -23.74 -3.24
C THR A 535 7.30 -24.22 -2.84
N TYR A 536 7.10 -24.56 -1.56
CA TYR A 536 5.82 -25.00 -1.01
C TYR A 536 5.38 -24.11 0.14
N ALA A 537 4.07 -23.88 0.25
CA ALA A 537 3.46 -23.29 1.44
C ALA A 537 2.09 -23.94 1.74
N LEU A 538 1.77 -24.02 3.02
CA LEU A 538 0.46 -24.35 3.55
C LEU A 538 0.02 -23.23 4.48
N GLY A 539 -1.11 -22.59 4.17
CA GLY A 539 -1.69 -21.53 4.97
C GLY A 539 -3.13 -21.81 5.40
N ASP A 540 -3.50 -21.33 6.59
CA ASP A 540 -4.87 -21.30 7.09
C ASP A 540 -5.34 -19.85 7.27
N ALA A 541 -6.33 -19.45 6.49
CA ALA A 541 -6.91 -18.12 6.48
C ALA A 541 -8.30 -18.08 7.16
N THR A 542 -8.73 -19.15 7.83
CA THR A 542 -10.11 -19.26 8.36
C THR A 542 -10.48 -18.08 9.26
N GLY A 543 -9.54 -17.59 10.08
CA GLY A 543 -9.75 -16.43 10.95
C GLY A 543 -10.08 -15.13 10.20
N LEU A 544 -9.55 -14.98 8.98
CA LEU A 544 -9.72 -13.78 8.15
C LEU A 544 -11.11 -13.68 7.52
N TYR A 545 -11.87 -14.77 7.39
CA TYR A 545 -13.20 -14.77 6.77
C TYR A 545 -14.35 -14.59 7.76
N ASN A 546 -14.07 -14.65 9.06
CA ASN A 546 -15.08 -14.50 10.10
C ASN A 546 -14.92 -13.18 10.85
N ASN A 547 -16.00 -12.72 11.45
CA ASN A 547 -16.03 -11.54 12.31
C ASN A 547 -16.96 -11.79 13.50
N ALA A 548 -16.40 -11.77 14.71
CA ALA A 548 -17.14 -12.08 15.93
C ALA A 548 -18.13 -10.96 16.32
N ALA A 549 -17.79 -9.70 16.05
CA ALA A 549 -18.61 -8.55 16.43
C ALA A 549 -19.92 -8.44 15.63
N GLY A 550 -19.93 -8.95 14.40
CA GLY A 550 -21.04 -8.91 13.46
C GLY A 550 -21.90 -10.16 13.46
N ASP A 551 -21.49 -11.26 14.11
CA ASP A 551 -22.12 -12.59 13.99
C ASP A 551 -21.92 -13.25 12.60
N ALA A 552 -20.77 -13.01 11.97
CA ALA A 552 -20.36 -13.64 10.72
C ALA A 552 -19.40 -14.81 10.99
N GLY A 553 -19.95 -15.96 11.38
CA GLY A 553 -19.20 -17.16 11.78
C GLY A 553 -19.42 -18.42 10.94
N ASP A 554 -20.07 -18.32 9.77
CA ASP A 554 -20.47 -19.49 8.97
C ASP A 554 -19.28 -20.22 8.33
N VAL A 555 -18.14 -19.54 8.16
CA VAL A 555 -16.95 -20.11 7.52
C VAL A 555 -16.19 -20.98 8.53
N GLN A 556 -16.16 -22.29 8.29
CA GLN A 556 -15.62 -23.30 9.19
C GLN A 556 -14.19 -23.72 8.85
N HIS A 557 -13.73 -23.48 7.62
CA HIS A 557 -12.36 -23.75 7.20
C HIS A 557 -12.04 -23.07 5.88
N VAL A 558 -10.89 -22.40 5.80
CA VAL A 558 -10.28 -21.92 4.55
C VAL A 558 -8.77 -22.11 4.63
N SER A 559 -8.23 -23.10 3.93
CA SER A 559 -6.79 -23.31 3.83
C SER A 559 -6.33 -23.50 2.40
N ARG A 560 -5.06 -23.14 2.14
CA ARG A 560 -4.40 -23.26 0.84
C ARG A 560 -3.11 -24.04 0.98
N SER A 561 -2.94 -25.09 0.20
CA SER A 561 -1.63 -25.66 -0.13
C SER A 561 -1.22 -25.17 -1.51
N ILE A 562 -0.06 -24.56 -1.63
CA ILE A 562 0.45 -24.05 -2.91
C ILE A 562 1.87 -24.54 -3.13
N LEU A 563 2.16 -24.99 -4.35
CA LEU A 563 3.50 -25.43 -4.74
C LEU A 563 3.87 -24.83 -6.09
N TRP A 564 4.95 -24.05 -6.12
CA TRP A 564 5.60 -23.62 -7.35
C TRP A 564 6.70 -24.62 -7.72
N LEU A 565 6.49 -25.38 -8.80
CA LEU A 565 7.46 -26.26 -9.41
C LEU A 565 8.21 -25.44 -10.47
N GLN A 566 9.46 -25.11 -10.16
CA GLN A 566 10.21 -24.11 -10.90
C GLN A 566 10.60 -24.60 -12.31
N PRO A 567 10.60 -23.71 -13.32
CA PRO A 567 10.11 -22.33 -13.28
C PRO A 567 8.62 -22.20 -13.64
N ASP A 568 8.00 -23.22 -14.24
CA ASP A 568 6.84 -23.02 -15.10
C ASP A 568 5.48 -23.36 -14.47
N PHE A 569 5.43 -24.15 -13.39
CA PHE A 569 4.16 -24.69 -12.87
C PHE A 569 3.83 -24.22 -11.46
N VAL A 570 2.60 -23.78 -11.24
CA VAL A 570 2.04 -23.54 -9.89
C VAL A 570 0.82 -24.43 -9.69
N LEU A 571 0.81 -25.24 -8.63
CA LEU A 571 -0.36 -25.98 -8.19
C LEU A 571 -0.96 -25.31 -6.97
N VAL A 572 -2.27 -25.07 -7.02
CA VAL A 572 -3.03 -24.45 -5.92
C VAL A 572 -4.14 -25.41 -5.48
N TYR A 573 -4.11 -25.79 -4.21
CA TYR A 573 -5.08 -26.70 -3.60
C TYR A 573 -5.75 -26.05 -2.39
N ASP A 574 -7.02 -25.69 -2.55
CA ASP A 574 -7.80 -25.01 -1.52
C ASP A 574 -8.82 -25.95 -0.88
N ARG A 575 -9.00 -25.80 0.44
CA ARG A 575 -10.00 -26.52 1.25
C ARG A 575 -10.94 -25.48 1.84
N VAL A 576 -12.21 -25.53 1.47
CA VAL A 576 -13.20 -24.53 1.89
C VAL A 576 -14.43 -25.21 2.45
N ARG A 577 -14.80 -24.86 3.68
CA ARG A 577 -15.99 -25.37 4.36
C ARG A 577 -16.78 -24.24 4.99
N THR A 578 -18.09 -24.23 4.75
CA THR A 578 -19.08 -23.44 5.50
C THR A 578 -19.99 -24.38 6.29
N GLU A 579 -20.59 -23.88 7.37
CA GLU A 579 -21.61 -24.61 8.11
C GLU A 579 -22.89 -24.72 7.26
N THR A 580 -23.28 -23.63 6.60
CA THR A 580 -24.46 -23.57 5.75
C THR A 580 -24.15 -23.98 4.31
N ALA A 581 -24.93 -24.92 3.75
CA ALA A 581 -24.92 -25.22 2.32
C ALA A 581 -25.65 -24.13 1.52
N GLY A 582 -25.34 -24.02 0.22
CA GLY A 582 -25.87 -22.97 -0.67
C GLY A 582 -25.04 -21.68 -0.69
N ARG A 583 -24.03 -21.57 0.18
CA ARG A 583 -23.07 -20.46 0.21
C ARG A 583 -22.06 -20.58 -0.92
N PHE A 584 -21.88 -19.52 -1.71
CA PHE A 584 -20.89 -19.55 -2.77
C PHE A 584 -19.46 -19.65 -2.21
N LYS A 585 -18.59 -20.32 -2.97
CA LYS A 585 -17.16 -20.46 -2.72
C LYS A 585 -16.48 -20.28 -4.07
N ARG A 586 -15.63 -19.27 -4.17
CA ARG A 586 -15.03 -18.83 -5.45
C ARG A 586 -13.53 -18.76 -5.31
N PHE A 587 -12.85 -19.30 -6.29
CA PHE A 587 -11.44 -19.04 -6.54
C PHE A 587 -11.30 -17.91 -7.56
N TRP A 588 -10.41 -16.97 -7.26
CA TRP A 588 -10.13 -15.81 -8.10
C TRP A 588 -8.68 -15.81 -8.55
N LEU A 589 -8.48 -15.38 -9.80
CA LEU A 589 -7.18 -15.13 -10.39
C LEU A 589 -7.25 -13.88 -11.26
N ASN A 590 -6.43 -12.87 -10.97
CA ASN A 590 -6.37 -11.65 -11.76
C ASN A 590 -5.30 -11.77 -12.84
N LEU A 591 -5.60 -11.24 -14.01
CA LEU A 591 -4.93 -11.58 -15.26
C LEU A 591 -4.64 -10.30 -16.05
N PRO A 592 -3.49 -10.24 -16.75
CA PRO A 592 -3.11 -9.08 -17.54
C PRO A 592 -3.94 -8.92 -18.83
N ALA A 593 -4.68 -9.96 -19.21
CA ALA A 593 -5.56 -9.96 -20.37
C ALA A 593 -6.72 -10.94 -20.16
N SER A 594 -7.82 -10.73 -20.89
CA SER A 594 -8.99 -11.59 -20.82
C SER A 594 -8.69 -13.02 -21.32
N PRO A 595 -8.88 -14.07 -20.51
CA PRO A 595 -8.67 -15.45 -20.94
C PRO A 595 -9.73 -15.95 -21.92
N THR A 596 -9.32 -16.85 -22.81
CA THR A 596 -10.25 -17.75 -23.53
C THR A 596 -10.47 -19.02 -22.74
N ILE A 597 -11.72 -19.45 -22.57
CA ILE A 597 -12.08 -20.66 -21.81
C ILE A 597 -12.52 -21.77 -22.76
N VAL A 598 -11.91 -22.95 -22.65
CA VAL A 598 -12.31 -24.18 -23.37
C VAL A 598 -12.42 -25.31 -22.34
N GLY A 599 -13.66 -25.78 -22.10
CA GLY A 599 -13.92 -26.81 -21.10
C GLY A 599 -13.51 -26.36 -19.70
N LYS A 600 -12.50 -27.01 -19.13
CA LYS A 600 -11.97 -26.74 -17.78
C LYS A 600 -10.66 -25.95 -17.78
N GLN A 601 -10.23 -25.47 -18.95
CA GLN A 601 -8.99 -24.74 -19.12
C GLN A 601 -9.28 -23.30 -19.56
N ALA A 602 -8.65 -22.35 -18.87
CA ALA A 602 -8.54 -20.96 -19.31
C ALA A 602 -7.13 -20.72 -19.87
N ARG A 603 -7.04 -19.95 -20.94
CA ARG A 603 -5.79 -19.58 -21.60
C ARG A 603 -5.68 -18.06 -21.71
N VAL A 604 -4.57 -17.50 -21.24
CA VAL A 604 -4.25 -16.08 -21.34
C VAL A 604 -3.06 -15.90 -22.26
N SER A 605 -3.12 -14.90 -23.14
CA SER A 605 -1.94 -14.36 -23.85
C SER A 605 -1.58 -13.03 -23.22
N THR A 606 -0.39 -12.93 -22.64
CA THR A 606 0.05 -11.72 -21.94
C THR A 606 0.51 -10.63 -22.91
N PRO A 607 0.61 -9.35 -22.48
CA PRO A 607 1.06 -8.26 -23.32
C PRO A 607 2.46 -8.46 -23.94
N LYS A 608 3.42 -9.10 -23.25
CA LYS A 608 4.74 -9.43 -23.82
C LYS A 608 4.79 -10.79 -24.53
N GLY A 609 3.64 -11.41 -24.78
CA GLY A 609 3.49 -12.57 -25.66
C GLY A 609 3.56 -13.95 -24.99
N GLN A 610 3.82 -14.02 -23.68
CA GLN A 610 3.75 -15.29 -22.95
C GLN A 610 2.33 -15.86 -22.90
N GLN A 611 2.25 -17.11 -22.47
CA GLN A 611 1.01 -17.83 -22.26
C GLN A 611 0.88 -18.24 -20.80
N LEU A 612 -0.33 -18.13 -20.24
CA LEU A 612 -0.69 -18.77 -18.98
C LEU A 612 -1.88 -19.71 -19.24
N PHE A 613 -1.70 -20.99 -18.96
CA PHE A 613 -2.76 -21.99 -18.99
C PHE A 613 -3.19 -22.29 -17.56
N ILE A 614 -4.49 -22.21 -17.28
CA ILE A 614 -5.08 -22.50 -15.97
C ILE A 614 -6.07 -23.65 -16.14
N THR A 615 -5.74 -24.82 -15.60
CA THR A 615 -6.61 -26.00 -15.66
C THR A 615 -7.24 -26.28 -14.31
N ALA A 616 -8.57 -26.27 -14.24
CA ALA A 616 -9.34 -26.64 -13.05
C ALA A 616 -9.57 -28.15 -13.02
N LEU A 617 -8.95 -28.83 -12.04
CA LEU A 617 -9.05 -30.27 -11.84
C LEU A 617 -10.12 -30.64 -10.81
N LEU A 618 -10.28 -29.82 -9.76
CA LEU A 618 -11.33 -29.97 -8.76
C LEU A 618 -12.02 -28.62 -8.46
N PRO A 619 -13.32 -28.64 -8.12
CA PRO A 619 -14.21 -29.79 -8.26
C PRO A 619 -14.40 -30.15 -9.75
N GLY A 620 -14.62 -31.43 -10.07
CA GLY A 620 -14.65 -31.89 -11.48
C GLY A 620 -15.73 -31.21 -12.32
N ASP A 621 -16.78 -30.69 -11.69
CA ASP A 621 -17.89 -29.97 -12.29
C ASP A 621 -17.78 -28.43 -12.16
N ALA A 622 -16.64 -27.88 -11.69
CA ALA A 622 -16.40 -26.44 -11.54
C ALA A 622 -16.81 -25.59 -12.76
N SER A 623 -17.47 -24.45 -12.53
CA SER A 623 -17.76 -23.47 -13.59
C SER A 623 -16.64 -22.43 -13.66
N LEU A 624 -16.22 -22.09 -14.87
CA LEU A 624 -15.23 -21.05 -15.14
C LEU A 624 -15.92 -19.88 -15.85
N SER A 625 -15.65 -18.66 -15.39
CA SER A 625 -16.15 -17.43 -16.04
C SER A 625 -15.12 -16.31 -15.93
N VAL A 626 -15.07 -15.43 -16.92
CA VAL A 626 -14.19 -14.27 -16.95
C VAL A 626 -14.99 -12.98 -16.72
N GLN A 627 -14.37 -12.01 -16.05
CA GLN A 627 -14.88 -10.66 -15.89
C GLN A 627 -13.79 -9.65 -16.24
N ALA A 628 -14.15 -8.55 -16.91
CA ALA A 628 -13.28 -7.40 -17.02
C ALA A 628 -13.17 -6.71 -15.64
N MET A 629 -12.03 -6.08 -15.38
CA MET A 629 -11.88 -5.24 -14.18
C MET A 629 -12.61 -3.91 -14.36
N GLU A 630 -13.23 -3.47 -13.29
CA GLU A 630 -13.81 -2.13 -13.18
C GLU A 630 -12.69 -1.06 -13.10
N THR A 631 -12.98 0.12 -13.63
CA THR A 631 -12.08 1.29 -13.65
C THR A 631 -12.64 2.43 -12.80
N GLY A 632 -11.77 3.30 -12.29
CA GLY A 632 -12.15 4.43 -11.44
C GLY A 632 -12.56 4.01 -10.02
N ILE A 633 -12.06 2.88 -9.53
CA ILE A 633 -12.39 2.33 -8.21
C ILE A 633 -11.23 2.42 -7.21
N GLY A 634 -10.19 3.20 -7.54
CA GLY A 634 -8.98 3.34 -6.74
C GLY A 634 -7.81 2.47 -7.22
N GLU A 635 -7.81 1.99 -8.47
CA GLU A 635 -6.66 1.29 -9.03
C GLU A 635 -5.41 2.15 -9.10
N ALA A 636 -4.26 1.51 -8.93
CA ALA A 636 -2.99 2.19 -9.05
C ALA A 636 -2.68 2.59 -10.50
N ASN A 637 -1.93 3.68 -10.65
CA ASN A 637 -1.31 4.02 -11.92
C ASN A 637 -0.42 2.88 -12.41
N ALA A 638 -0.45 2.61 -13.71
CA ALA A 638 0.27 1.52 -14.37
C ALA A 638 -0.09 0.10 -13.86
N GLU A 639 -1.25 -0.09 -13.22
CA GLU A 639 -1.75 -1.41 -12.81
C GLU A 639 -2.00 -2.34 -14.03
N PRO A 640 -1.29 -3.48 -14.16
CA PRO A 640 -1.36 -4.30 -15.37
C PRO A 640 -2.53 -5.30 -15.42
N MET A 641 -3.22 -5.59 -14.31
CA MET A 641 -4.28 -6.60 -14.28
C MET A 641 -5.62 -6.00 -14.76
N THR A 642 -6.09 -6.47 -15.92
CA THR A 642 -7.28 -5.93 -16.62
C THR A 642 -8.46 -6.87 -16.62
N SER A 643 -8.30 -8.11 -16.17
CA SER A 643 -9.36 -9.13 -16.14
C SER A 643 -9.20 -10.04 -14.93
N ARG A 644 -10.27 -10.74 -14.55
CA ARG A 644 -10.24 -11.81 -13.54
C ARG A 644 -10.99 -13.06 -13.99
N LEU A 645 -10.41 -14.20 -13.65
CA LEU A 645 -11.01 -15.52 -13.77
C LEU A 645 -11.67 -15.90 -12.45
N ARG A 646 -12.94 -16.27 -12.51
CA ARG A 646 -13.69 -16.90 -11.42
C ARG A 646 -13.82 -18.39 -11.69
N VAL A 647 -13.49 -19.20 -10.68
CA VAL A 647 -13.83 -20.62 -10.65
C VAL A 647 -14.76 -20.88 -9.48
N GLU A 648 -15.93 -21.46 -9.74
CA GLU A 648 -16.97 -21.66 -8.73
C GLU A 648 -17.45 -23.12 -8.68
N ALA A 649 -17.75 -23.58 -7.47
CA ALA A 649 -18.34 -24.89 -7.23
C ALA A 649 -19.86 -24.85 -7.44
N PRO A 650 -20.43 -25.61 -8.39
CA PRO A 650 -21.86 -25.58 -8.67
C PRO A 650 -22.71 -25.93 -7.44
N GLY A 651 -23.80 -25.19 -7.22
CA GLY A 651 -24.78 -25.47 -6.16
C GLY A 651 -24.33 -25.08 -4.75
N GLY A 652 -23.16 -24.45 -4.57
CA GLY A 652 -22.69 -23.96 -3.27
C GLY A 652 -22.55 -25.05 -2.21
N PRO A 653 -21.83 -26.16 -2.46
CA PRO A 653 -21.68 -27.23 -1.47
C PRO A 653 -21.09 -26.71 -0.16
N ALA A 654 -21.50 -27.28 0.96
CA ALA A 654 -20.98 -26.89 2.28
C ALA A 654 -19.47 -27.13 2.40
N ASP A 655 -18.94 -28.16 1.74
CA ASP A 655 -17.52 -28.53 1.76
C ASP A 655 -17.02 -28.76 0.32
N VAL A 656 -15.91 -28.12 -0.07
CA VAL A 656 -15.35 -28.21 -1.42
C VAL A 656 -13.82 -28.23 -1.42
N ARG A 657 -13.26 -28.84 -2.46
CA ARG A 657 -11.84 -28.76 -2.80
C ARG A 657 -11.68 -28.10 -4.15
N PHE A 658 -10.83 -27.09 -4.22
CA PHE A 658 -10.36 -26.57 -5.50
C PHE A 658 -8.94 -27.08 -5.74
N LEU A 659 -8.69 -27.58 -6.95
CA LEU A 659 -7.35 -27.95 -7.39
C LEU A 659 -7.13 -27.35 -8.77
N HIS A 660 -6.14 -26.46 -8.88
CA HIS A 660 -5.76 -25.81 -10.12
C HIS A 660 -4.29 -26.10 -10.44
N ALA A 661 -4.01 -26.33 -11.72
CA ALA A 661 -2.65 -26.35 -12.25
C ALA A 661 -2.49 -25.16 -13.21
N LEU A 662 -1.52 -24.30 -12.93
CA LEU A 662 -1.15 -23.14 -13.73
C LEU A 662 0.18 -23.44 -14.43
N GLU A 663 0.24 -23.27 -15.75
CA GLU A 663 1.45 -23.41 -16.57
C GLU A 663 1.78 -22.08 -17.24
N GLY A 664 2.92 -21.49 -16.88
CA GLY A 664 3.53 -20.38 -17.60
C GLY A 664 4.35 -20.90 -18.78
N ALA A 665 4.06 -20.44 -19.99
CA ALA A 665 4.69 -20.95 -21.19
C ALA A 665 5.05 -19.82 -22.18
N ASP A 666 5.90 -20.16 -23.14
CA ASP A 666 6.31 -19.25 -24.20
C ASP A 666 5.19 -19.04 -25.22
N GLN A 667 5.30 -17.96 -26.00
CA GLN A 667 4.36 -17.66 -27.07
C GLN A 667 4.18 -18.86 -28.01
N GLY A 668 2.93 -19.26 -28.24
CA GLY A 668 2.59 -20.34 -29.17
C GLY A 668 2.85 -21.76 -28.64
N ALA A 669 3.32 -21.93 -27.39
CA ALA A 669 3.37 -23.23 -26.76
C ALA A 669 1.97 -23.85 -26.64
N SER A 670 1.91 -25.19 -26.67
CA SER A 670 0.68 -25.94 -26.37
C SER A 670 0.66 -26.30 -24.89
N PRO A 671 -0.51 -26.30 -24.23
CA PRO A 671 -0.61 -26.65 -22.82
C PRO A 671 -0.21 -28.11 -22.62
N GLN A 672 0.49 -28.38 -21.52
CA GLN A 672 0.56 -29.72 -20.96
C GLN A 672 -0.77 -30.05 -20.29
N GLU A 673 -1.24 -31.29 -20.44
CA GLU A 673 -2.49 -31.75 -19.83
C GLU A 673 -2.21 -32.30 -18.43
N PRO A 674 -2.52 -31.56 -17.35
CA PRO A 674 -2.32 -32.06 -16.01
C PRO A 674 -3.29 -33.21 -15.71
N LEU A 675 -2.80 -34.26 -15.06
CA LEU A 675 -3.61 -35.42 -14.68
C LEU A 675 -3.96 -35.37 -13.20
N LEU A 676 -5.25 -35.38 -12.86
CA LEU A 676 -5.72 -35.51 -11.48
C LEU A 676 -5.26 -36.85 -10.86
N VAL A 677 -4.67 -36.78 -9.67
CA VAL A 677 -4.27 -37.93 -8.85
C VAL A 677 -5.06 -37.92 -7.55
N GLN A 678 -5.61 -39.07 -7.18
CA GLN A 678 -6.31 -39.23 -5.89
C GLN A 678 -5.81 -40.51 -5.21
N SER A 679 -5.74 -40.46 -3.88
CA SER A 679 -5.39 -41.64 -3.07
C SER A 679 -6.37 -42.80 -3.33
N ARG A 680 -5.82 -44.00 -3.53
CA ARG A 680 -6.55 -45.27 -3.63
C ARG A 680 -6.72 -45.99 -2.29
N GLY A 681 -5.94 -45.61 -1.27
CA GLY A 681 -5.99 -46.19 0.08
C GLY A 681 -5.19 -45.38 1.10
N GLY A 682 -5.40 -45.66 2.38
CA GLY A 682 -4.77 -44.94 3.48
C GLY A 682 -5.33 -43.53 3.66
N ALA A 683 -4.44 -42.57 3.97
CA ALA A 683 -4.77 -41.17 4.12
C ALA A 683 -5.32 -40.57 2.82
N ALA A 684 -6.33 -39.72 2.93
CA ALA A 684 -6.98 -39.12 1.77
C ALA A 684 -6.16 -37.96 1.20
N TYR A 685 -5.77 -38.08 -0.07
CA TYR A 685 -4.98 -37.08 -0.79
C TYR A 685 -5.59 -36.79 -2.16
N ASP A 686 -5.46 -35.54 -2.60
CA ASP A 686 -5.64 -35.11 -3.98
C ASP A 686 -4.32 -34.54 -4.50
N GLY A 687 -4.15 -34.50 -5.81
CA GLY A 687 -2.93 -34.02 -6.42
C GLY A 687 -3.02 -33.98 -7.93
N ALA A 688 -1.91 -33.65 -8.56
CA ALA A 688 -1.81 -33.72 -10.01
C ALA A 688 -0.44 -34.19 -10.47
N VAL A 689 -0.40 -34.80 -11.65
CA VAL A 689 0.83 -34.94 -12.43
C VAL A 689 0.94 -33.76 -13.40
N VAL A 690 2.06 -33.05 -13.35
CA VAL A 690 2.48 -32.05 -14.34
C VAL A 690 3.85 -32.43 -14.88
N GLY A 691 4.01 -32.44 -16.21
CA GLY A 691 5.19 -33.03 -16.85
C GLY A 691 5.43 -34.47 -16.36
N THR A 692 6.59 -34.71 -15.76
CA THR A 692 6.96 -36.01 -15.15
C THR A 692 6.91 -36.00 -13.62
N THR A 693 6.27 -35.01 -12.99
CA THR A 693 6.23 -34.86 -11.54
C THR A 693 4.81 -34.99 -10.99
N ALA A 694 4.62 -35.89 -10.02
CA ALA A 694 3.40 -36.00 -9.23
C ALA A 694 3.51 -35.15 -7.95
N ILE A 695 2.47 -34.37 -7.65
CA ILE A 695 2.40 -33.51 -6.47
C ILE A 695 1.10 -33.82 -5.73
N LEU A 696 1.19 -34.13 -4.44
CA LEU A 696 0.05 -34.56 -3.63
C LEU A 696 -0.13 -33.71 -2.36
N PHE A 697 -1.38 -33.39 -2.06
CA PHE A 697 -1.84 -32.60 -0.92
C PHE A 697 -2.85 -33.36 -0.06
N PRO A 698 -2.77 -33.30 1.27
CA PRO A 698 -3.73 -33.98 2.14
C PRO A 698 -5.11 -33.33 2.04
N ARG A 699 -6.19 -34.14 2.01
CA ARG A 699 -7.56 -33.59 2.09
C ARG A 699 -7.91 -33.03 3.46
N ASN A 700 -7.28 -33.59 4.50
CA ASN A 700 -7.51 -33.27 5.91
C ASN A 700 -6.16 -32.95 6.57
N LEU A 701 -6.03 -31.76 7.18
CA LEU A 701 -4.76 -31.30 7.76
C LEU A 701 -4.43 -31.96 9.11
N ASP A 702 -5.42 -32.43 9.85
CA ASP A 702 -5.23 -33.01 11.20
C ASP A 702 -4.92 -34.51 11.19
N ALA A 703 -4.84 -35.14 10.01
CA ALA A 703 -4.67 -36.58 9.89
C ALA A 703 -3.18 -36.96 9.87
N ASN A 704 -2.73 -37.71 10.89
CA ASN A 704 -1.42 -38.37 10.84
C ASN A 704 -1.40 -39.39 9.68
N VAL A 705 -0.38 -39.28 8.82
CA VAL A 705 -0.23 -40.16 7.65
C VAL A 705 0.52 -41.41 8.04
N SER A 706 -0.21 -42.46 8.43
CA SER A 706 0.37 -43.79 8.70
C SER A 706 0.61 -44.59 7.42
N GLU A 707 -0.29 -44.44 6.43
CA GLU A 707 -0.23 -45.08 5.13
C GLU A 707 -0.87 -44.16 4.09
N LEU A 708 -0.33 -44.12 2.87
CA LEU A 708 -0.90 -43.45 1.70
C LEU A 708 -0.62 -44.31 0.47
N VAL A 709 -1.67 -44.64 -0.28
CA VAL A 709 -1.56 -45.38 -1.55
C VAL A 709 -2.16 -44.55 -2.67
N TYR A 710 -1.47 -44.41 -3.79
CA TYR A 710 -1.95 -43.74 -5.00
C TYR A 710 -1.28 -44.31 -6.24
N ALA A 711 -1.83 -44.07 -7.42
CA ALA A 711 -1.22 -44.49 -8.67
C ALA A 711 -1.08 -43.33 -9.65
N VAL A 712 -0.05 -43.42 -10.48
CA VAL A 712 0.28 -42.45 -11.52
C VAL A 712 0.73 -43.18 -12.78
N PRO A 713 0.76 -42.51 -13.95
CA PRO A 713 1.38 -43.05 -15.15
C PRO A 713 2.85 -43.43 -14.92
N ASP A 714 3.34 -44.44 -15.62
CA ASP A 714 4.73 -44.90 -15.50
C ASP A 714 5.78 -43.95 -16.09
N THR A 715 5.33 -42.84 -16.68
CA THR A 715 6.13 -41.69 -17.12
C THR A 715 6.45 -40.72 -15.99
N VAL A 716 5.87 -40.89 -14.79
CA VAL A 716 6.20 -40.07 -13.63
C VAL A 716 7.56 -40.50 -13.07
N GLU A 717 8.45 -39.53 -12.91
CA GLU A 717 9.83 -39.72 -12.46
C GLU A 717 10.07 -39.12 -11.07
N ARG A 718 9.24 -38.19 -10.62
CA ARG A 718 9.40 -37.47 -9.34
C ARG A 718 8.06 -37.31 -8.62
N HIS A 719 8.11 -37.41 -7.30
CA HIS A 719 6.96 -37.29 -6.42
C HIS A 719 7.25 -36.25 -5.32
N LEU A 720 6.31 -35.35 -5.10
CA LEU A 720 6.30 -34.37 -4.02
C LEU A 720 5.07 -34.64 -3.16
N ILE A 721 5.25 -35.29 -2.01
CA ILE A 721 4.17 -35.63 -1.07
C ILE A 721 4.22 -34.63 0.08
N THR A 722 3.22 -33.76 0.18
CA THR A 722 3.15 -32.68 1.19
C THR A 722 2.32 -33.07 2.40
N GLY A 723 2.32 -32.25 3.46
CA GLY A 723 1.47 -32.48 4.63
C GLY A 723 1.85 -33.70 5.46
N LEU A 724 3.10 -34.16 5.33
CA LEU A 724 3.69 -35.20 6.16
C LEU A 724 4.25 -34.59 7.46
N THR A 725 4.57 -35.43 8.44
CA THR A 725 5.22 -34.98 9.67
C THR A 725 6.59 -34.40 9.34
N PRO A 726 6.90 -33.13 9.70
CA PRO A 726 8.23 -32.56 9.47
C PRO A 726 9.35 -33.41 10.07
N GLY A 727 10.37 -33.75 9.27
CA GLY A 727 11.45 -34.65 9.68
C GLY A 727 11.03 -36.12 9.89
N GLY A 728 9.77 -36.47 9.62
CA GLY A 728 9.26 -37.83 9.71
C GLY A 728 9.89 -38.74 8.67
N GLY A 729 10.20 -39.98 9.05
CA GLY A 729 10.73 -41.01 8.16
C GLY A 729 9.63 -41.87 7.54
N TYR A 730 9.78 -42.19 6.27
CA TYR A 730 8.81 -42.95 5.48
C TYR A 730 9.49 -44.03 4.65
N THR A 731 8.81 -45.17 4.53
CA THR A 731 9.14 -46.21 3.55
C THR A 731 8.32 -45.95 2.31
N VAL A 732 8.97 -45.94 1.15
CA VAL A 732 8.32 -45.81 -0.15
C VAL A 732 8.53 -47.09 -0.92
N SER A 733 7.44 -47.73 -1.33
CA SER A 733 7.49 -48.88 -2.23
C SER A 733 6.62 -48.61 -3.46
N GLN A 734 7.03 -49.17 -4.59
CA GLN A 734 6.35 -49.00 -5.88
C GLN A 734 6.01 -50.37 -6.47
N ASN A 735 4.78 -50.49 -6.97
CA ASN A 735 4.29 -51.66 -7.69
C ASN A 735 3.89 -51.23 -9.09
N ARG A 736 4.53 -51.80 -10.11
CA ARG A 736 4.21 -51.51 -11.51
C ARG A 736 3.09 -52.44 -12.00
N ALA A 737 2.03 -51.86 -12.55
CA ALA A 737 0.89 -52.58 -13.11
C ALA A 737 0.59 -52.04 -14.52
N GLY A 738 1.21 -52.64 -15.54
CA GLY A 738 1.09 -52.13 -16.91
C GLY A 738 1.75 -50.75 -17.08
N ALA A 739 0.97 -49.76 -17.52
CA ALA A 739 1.39 -48.37 -17.73
C ALA A 739 1.14 -47.46 -16.50
N GLU A 740 0.78 -48.04 -15.35
CA GLU A 740 0.70 -47.33 -14.07
C GLU A 740 1.77 -47.82 -13.09
N ILE A 741 2.20 -46.91 -12.24
CA ILE A 741 2.97 -47.18 -11.03
C ILE A 741 2.09 -46.83 -9.83
N GLU A 742 1.85 -47.79 -8.96
CA GLU A 742 1.19 -47.59 -7.67
C GLU A 742 2.27 -47.41 -6.59
N LEU A 743 2.21 -46.30 -5.85
CA LEU A 743 3.08 -46.01 -4.73
C LEU A 743 2.38 -46.28 -3.41
N HIS A 744 3.14 -46.84 -2.48
CA HIS A 744 2.76 -47.08 -1.10
C HIS A 744 3.76 -46.33 -0.20
N ILE A 745 3.26 -45.32 0.51
CA ILE A 745 4.00 -44.51 1.47
C ILE A 745 3.55 -44.92 2.87
N THR A 746 4.45 -45.46 3.68
CA THR A 746 4.13 -45.90 5.04
C THR A 746 5.03 -45.18 6.05
N ALA A 747 4.44 -44.75 7.16
CA ALA A 747 5.20 -44.13 8.25
C ALA A 747 6.25 -45.10 8.81
N GLY A 748 7.43 -44.56 9.12
CA GLY A 748 8.63 -45.32 9.46
C GLY A 748 9.43 -45.67 8.20
N GLY A 749 10.71 -45.30 8.18
CA GLY A 749 11.61 -45.60 7.08
C GLY A 749 12.72 -44.56 6.93
N PRO A 750 13.61 -44.73 5.94
CA PRO A 750 14.80 -43.90 5.78
C PRO A 750 14.58 -42.60 4.99
N HIS A 751 13.45 -42.46 4.26
CA HIS A 751 13.19 -41.27 3.47
C HIS A 751 12.50 -40.20 4.33
N LEU A 752 13.14 -39.04 4.47
CA LEU A 752 12.67 -37.99 5.35
C LEU A 752 11.82 -36.96 4.60
N ALA A 753 10.71 -36.55 5.21
CA ALA A 753 10.08 -35.30 4.85
C ALA A 753 10.92 -34.12 5.37
N ASP A 754 10.95 -33.02 4.63
CA ASP A 754 11.68 -31.81 5.04
C ASP A 754 10.98 -31.05 6.19
N GLY A 755 11.50 -29.88 6.54
CA GLY A 755 10.95 -29.04 7.62
C GLY A 755 9.52 -28.54 7.39
N GLY A 756 9.06 -28.50 6.14
CA GLY A 756 7.69 -28.17 5.78
C GLY A 756 6.80 -29.39 5.57
N GLY A 757 7.29 -30.59 5.88
CA GLY A 757 6.52 -31.83 5.72
C GLY A 757 6.41 -32.26 4.26
N VAL A 758 7.38 -31.93 3.40
CA VAL A 758 7.43 -32.38 2.01
C VAL A 758 8.44 -33.51 1.84
N LEU A 759 7.96 -34.66 1.40
CA LEU A 759 8.80 -35.79 0.97
C LEU A 759 9.01 -35.74 -0.54
N VAL A 760 10.28 -35.78 -0.96
CA VAL A 760 10.68 -35.88 -2.37
C VAL A 760 11.12 -37.31 -2.66
N TRP A 761 10.55 -37.95 -3.69
CA TRP A 761 10.90 -39.32 -4.06
C TRP A 761 10.89 -39.55 -5.59
N PRO A 762 11.83 -40.35 -6.14
CA PRO A 762 13.10 -40.74 -5.53
C PRO A 762 13.96 -39.51 -5.25
N ASP A 763 14.63 -39.48 -4.10
CA ASP A 763 15.50 -38.36 -3.75
C ASP A 763 16.80 -38.41 -4.55
N ALA A 764 17.17 -37.31 -5.20
CA ALA A 764 18.44 -37.16 -5.89
C ALA A 764 19.52 -36.77 -4.88
N ALA A 765 19.83 -37.68 -3.95
CA ALA A 765 20.88 -37.62 -2.93
C ALA A 765 20.69 -36.67 -1.72
N ASN A 766 20.55 -37.28 -0.53
CA ASN A 766 20.94 -36.81 0.81
C ASN A 766 20.87 -35.29 1.06
N ALA A 767 19.65 -34.77 1.32
CA ALA A 767 19.49 -33.43 1.88
C ALA A 767 19.95 -33.38 3.35
N THR A 768 20.81 -32.40 3.64
CA THR A 768 21.21 -32.03 5.02
C THR A 768 20.01 -31.32 5.68
N PRO A 769 19.66 -31.60 6.95
CA PRO A 769 18.53 -30.96 7.60
C PRO A 769 18.75 -29.44 7.73
N THR A 770 17.81 -28.65 7.21
CA THR A 770 17.71 -27.20 7.47
C THR A 770 17.37 -26.99 8.96
N PRO A 771 18.02 -26.05 9.67
CA PRO A 771 17.81 -25.84 11.10
C PRO A 771 16.39 -25.33 11.40
N THR A 772 15.77 -25.97 12.39
CA THR A 772 14.44 -25.68 12.93
C THR A 772 14.45 -24.35 13.68
N ALA A 773 13.69 -23.35 13.22
CA ALA A 773 13.29 -22.23 14.08
C ALA A 773 12.05 -22.69 14.87
N THR A 774 12.15 -22.63 16.20
CA THR A 774 11.08 -23.07 17.11
C THR A 774 10.17 -21.89 17.43
N PRO A 775 8.84 -21.95 17.23
CA PRO A 775 7.91 -21.05 17.88
C PRO A 775 7.34 -21.73 19.14
N SER A 776 7.63 -21.16 20.31
CA SER A 776 6.97 -21.52 21.56
C SER A 776 5.97 -20.42 21.92
N ALA A 777 4.72 -20.84 22.11
CA ALA A 777 3.71 -20.38 23.09
C ALA A 777 2.36 -20.08 22.45
N THR A 778 1.42 -21.01 22.67
CA THR A 778 -0.03 -20.84 22.52
C THR A 778 -0.54 -19.78 23.51
N PRO A 779 -1.54 -18.96 23.13
CA PRO A 779 -2.54 -18.52 24.11
C PRO A 779 -3.95 -18.98 23.73
N THR A 780 -4.59 -19.59 24.71
CA THR A 780 -6.01 -19.93 24.80
C THR A 780 -6.89 -18.69 24.96
N GLY A 781 -8.09 -18.74 24.40
CA GLY A 781 -8.98 -17.59 24.22
C GLY A 781 -9.79 -17.09 25.42
N ALA A 782 -10.50 -15.99 25.17
CA ALA A 782 -11.67 -15.50 25.92
C ALA A 782 -12.45 -14.48 25.04
N SER A 783 -13.79 -14.60 25.04
CA SER A 783 -14.77 -13.74 24.34
C SER A 783 -14.94 -12.33 24.95
N PRO A 784 -15.54 -11.36 24.22
CA PRO A 784 -15.58 -9.94 24.58
C PRO A 784 -16.90 -9.46 25.21
N PRO A 785 -16.93 -8.22 25.75
CA PRO A 785 -18.10 -7.35 25.74
C PRO A 785 -17.82 -5.98 25.05
N PRO A 786 -18.87 -5.18 24.76
CA PRO A 786 -19.00 -4.38 23.54
C PRO A 786 -18.88 -2.85 23.68
N GLY A 787 -18.64 -2.18 22.54
CA GLY A 787 -19.30 -0.93 22.14
C GLY A 787 -18.49 0.37 22.23
N ASN A 788 -18.09 0.96 21.10
CA ASN A 788 -18.83 1.99 20.37
C ASN A 788 -17.94 2.72 19.34
N LYS A 789 -18.49 2.89 18.14
CA LYS A 789 -17.89 3.44 16.91
C LYS A 789 -17.84 4.96 16.90
N VAL A 790 -16.80 5.53 16.27
CA VAL A 790 -16.84 6.85 15.60
C VAL A 790 -15.97 6.77 14.34
N TYR A 791 -16.55 7.11 13.18
CA TYR A 791 -15.93 7.23 11.85
C TYR A 791 -15.53 8.68 11.54
N LEU A 792 -14.53 8.89 10.67
CA LEU A 792 -14.56 9.72 9.43
C LEU A 792 -13.14 9.87 8.77
N PRO A 793 -13.04 10.22 7.47
CA PRO A 793 -11.93 9.91 6.54
C PRO A 793 -11.03 11.11 6.16
N LEU A 794 -9.89 10.84 5.50
CA LEU A 794 -9.11 11.82 4.73
C LEU A 794 -8.69 11.29 3.36
N ALA A 795 -8.64 12.20 2.39
CA ALA A 795 -8.87 12.01 0.97
C ALA A 795 -7.68 12.42 0.07
N ARG A 796 -7.64 11.79 -1.11
CA ARG A 796 -7.30 12.30 -2.46
C ARG A 796 -6.20 13.36 -2.60
N ARG A 797 -5.22 13.04 -3.45
CA ARG A 797 -4.72 14.00 -4.44
C ARG A 797 -5.78 14.14 -5.54
N ASP A 798 -6.65 15.14 -5.38
CA ASP A 798 -7.31 15.80 -6.50
C ASP A 798 -7.05 17.29 -6.34
N SER A 799 -6.72 17.93 -7.46
CA SER A 799 -6.70 19.38 -7.60
C SER A 799 -8.05 19.99 -7.22
N GLY A 800 -8.14 20.50 -6.00
CA GLY A 800 -9.01 21.60 -5.55
C GLY A 800 -10.53 21.41 -5.55
N ALA A 801 -11.11 21.02 -4.41
CA ALA A 801 -12.46 21.43 -3.99
C ALA A 801 -12.68 21.29 -2.46
N THR A 802 -13.28 22.31 -1.85
CA THR A 802 -13.46 22.56 -0.40
C THR A 802 -14.58 21.76 0.27
N SER A 803 -14.36 21.41 1.55
CA SER A 803 -15.09 20.51 2.47
C SER A 803 -16.36 21.07 3.19
N THR A 804 -17.37 20.18 3.36
CA THR A 804 -18.31 19.83 4.49
C THR A 804 -18.53 20.78 5.72
N PRO A 805 -19.64 20.72 6.53
CA PRO A 805 -20.21 19.49 7.15
C PRO A 805 -21.74 19.42 7.53
N THR A 806 -22.18 18.19 7.85
CA THR A 806 -23.40 17.75 8.62
C THR A 806 -23.09 17.82 10.16
N PRO A 807 -23.93 17.49 11.20
CA PRO A 807 -25.21 16.73 11.28
C PRO A 807 -26.23 17.17 12.41
N THR A 808 -27.32 16.41 12.62
CA THR A 808 -27.70 15.73 13.91
C THR A 808 -29.15 15.18 13.94
N VAL A 809 -29.28 13.84 13.99
CA VAL A 809 -30.12 12.93 14.83
C VAL A 809 -31.46 13.48 15.40
N THR A 810 -32.62 12.79 15.37
CA THR A 810 -33.01 11.72 16.32
C THR A 810 -34.36 11.06 15.98
N ALA A 811 -34.45 9.75 16.25
CA ALA A 811 -35.61 8.86 16.14
C ALA A 811 -36.63 8.98 17.29
N THR A 812 -37.88 8.49 17.09
CA THR A 812 -38.61 7.69 18.10
C THR A 812 -39.85 6.94 17.57
N SER A 813 -39.76 5.60 17.61
CA SER A 813 -40.68 4.53 18.04
C SER A 813 -42.22 4.52 17.86
N ALA A 814 -42.68 3.30 17.49
CA ALA A 814 -43.88 2.53 17.91
C ALA A 814 -45.23 2.85 17.19
N ALA A 815 -46.09 1.90 16.78
CA ALA A 815 -46.31 0.50 17.16
C ALA A 815 -46.99 -0.32 16.02
N THR A 816 -46.85 -1.65 16.07
CA THR A 816 -47.65 -2.70 15.35
C THR A 816 -48.76 -3.21 16.32
N PRO A 817 -49.72 -4.13 16.00
CA PRO A 817 -50.38 -4.65 14.76
C PRO A 817 -51.96 -4.50 14.89
N PRO A 818 -52.90 -5.17 14.16
CA PRO A 818 -52.79 -6.42 13.39
C PRO A 818 -53.57 -6.58 12.07
N ALA A 819 -53.27 -7.74 11.47
CA ALA A 819 -53.70 -8.36 10.23
C ALA A 819 -55.21 -8.44 9.94
N THR A 820 -55.55 -8.39 8.64
CA THR A 820 -56.38 -9.33 7.83
C THR A 820 -56.77 -8.56 6.54
N SER A 821 -56.90 -9.09 5.33
CA SER A 821 -57.10 -10.44 4.80
C SER A 821 -56.66 -10.46 3.32
N THR A 822 -56.27 -11.62 2.80
CA THR A 822 -56.01 -11.88 1.38
C THR A 822 -57.31 -11.87 0.55
N PRO A 823 -57.25 -11.34 -0.69
CA PRO A 823 -57.65 -12.18 -1.83
C PRO A 823 -56.73 -12.03 -3.06
N THR A 824 -56.45 -13.16 -3.70
CA THR A 824 -55.77 -13.34 -5.00
C THR A 824 -56.80 -13.19 -6.16
N PRO A 825 -56.41 -13.15 -7.45
CA PRO A 825 -55.66 -12.13 -8.20
C PRO A 825 -56.52 -11.49 -9.34
N THR A 826 -56.15 -10.31 -9.83
CA THR A 826 -56.65 -9.74 -11.10
C THR A 826 -55.47 -9.63 -12.08
N PRO A 827 -55.58 -10.09 -13.34
CA PRO A 827 -54.47 -10.06 -14.28
C PRO A 827 -54.17 -8.62 -14.72
N THR A 828 -52.95 -8.15 -14.49
CA THR A 828 -52.47 -6.85 -14.97
C THR A 828 -52.00 -6.97 -16.42
N PRO A 829 -52.39 -6.04 -17.31
CA PRO A 829 -52.05 -6.04 -18.73
C PRO A 829 -50.55 -5.82 -18.98
N THR A 830 -50.02 -6.49 -20.00
CA THR A 830 -48.71 -6.21 -20.59
C THR A 830 -48.62 -4.74 -21.02
N PRO A 831 -47.64 -3.95 -20.56
CA PRO A 831 -47.45 -2.60 -21.07
C PRO A 831 -46.84 -2.66 -22.48
N THR A 832 -47.63 -2.23 -23.46
CA THR A 832 -47.18 -1.82 -24.78
C THR A 832 -46.16 -0.68 -24.62
N GLY A 833 -44.98 -0.79 -25.22
CA GLY A 833 -43.94 0.24 -25.17
C GLY A 833 -44.47 1.58 -25.68
N ALA A 834 -44.37 2.61 -24.84
CA ALA A 834 -44.58 3.99 -25.25
C ALA A 834 -43.43 4.43 -26.19
N PRO A 835 -43.69 5.28 -27.19
CA PRO A 835 -42.65 5.79 -28.07
C PRO A 835 -41.66 6.63 -27.26
N THR A 836 -40.37 6.31 -27.36
CA THR A 836 -39.28 7.10 -26.78
C THR A 836 -39.34 8.53 -27.34
N PRO A 837 -39.43 9.59 -26.53
CA PRO A 837 -39.27 10.94 -27.04
C PRO A 837 -37.84 11.10 -27.57
N ASP A 838 -37.67 11.77 -28.70
CA ASP A 838 -36.35 12.27 -29.11
C ASP A 838 -35.80 13.13 -27.94
N GLY A 839 -34.56 12.85 -27.51
CA GLY A 839 -33.91 13.59 -26.44
C GLY A 839 -33.77 15.09 -26.78
N PRO A 840 -33.42 15.95 -25.81
CA PRO A 840 -33.14 17.36 -26.06
C PRO A 840 -32.10 17.51 -27.18
N ALA A 841 -32.39 18.43 -28.10
CA ALA A 841 -31.52 18.79 -29.19
C ALA A 841 -31.14 20.27 -29.11
N VAL A 842 -29.89 20.59 -29.46
CA VAL A 842 -29.42 21.96 -29.63
C VAL A 842 -29.29 22.24 -31.11
N ALA A 843 -30.15 23.12 -31.62
CA ALA A 843 -30.21 23.46 -33.05
C ALA A 843 -30.27 22.22 -33.96
N ASP A 844 -31.23 21.34 -33.65
CA ASP A 844 -31.51 20.07 -34.33
C ASP A 844 -30.44 18.97 -34.17
N CYS A 845 -29.35 19.24 -33.42
CA CYS A 845 -28.36 18.26 -33.01
C CYS A 845 -28.79 17.52 -31.74
N PRO A 846 -28.93 16.17 -31.73
CA PRO A 846 -29.18 15.42 -30.51
C PRO A 846 -27.98 15.57 -29.56
N LEU A 847 -28.22 15.96 -28.30
CA LEU A 847 -27.12 16.13 -27.32
C LEU A 847 -26.57 14.79 -26.82
N LEU A 848 -27.44 13.79 -26.65
CA LEU A 848 -27.12 12.47 -26.10
C LEU A 848 -27.92 11.39 -26.85
N PRO A 849 -27.46 10.12 -26.84
CA PRO A 849 -28.26 8.99 -27.36
C PRO A 849 -29.68 8.99 -26.79
N ALA A 850 -30.67 8.61 -27.59
CA ALA A 850 -32.08 8.70 -27.20
C ALA A 850 -32.44 7.92 -25.92
N ASP A 851 -31.68 6.87 -25.60
CA ASP A 851 -31.83 6.03 -24.41
C ASP A 851 -30.91 6.43 -23.25
N ASN A 852 -30.17 7.54 -23.37
CA ASN A 852 -29.32 8.04 -22.30
C ASN A 852 -30.16 8.49 -21.09
N ILE A 853 -29.73 8.10 -19.89
CA ILE A 853 -30.44 8.38 -18.63
C ILE A 853 -30.70 9.89 -18.40
N TRP A 854 -29.84 10.77 -18.93
CA TRP A 854 -30.00 12.22 -18.82
C TRP A 854 -31.16 12.79 -19.66
N ASN A 855 -31.69 12.01 -20.61
CA ASN A 855 -32.92 12.35 -21.35
C ASN A 855 -34.19 11.93 -20.58
N ALA A 856 -34.05 11.25 -19.44
CA ALA A 856 -35.19 10.78 -18.65
C ALA A 856 -35.95 11.97 -18.03
N ARG A 857 -37.25 12.05 -18.34
CA ARG A 857 -38.16 13.03 -17.75
C ARG A 857 -38.41 12.71 -16.28
N VAL A 858 -37.92 13.56 -15.38
CA VAL A 858 -38.07 13.39 -13.92
C VAL A 858 -39.26 14.14 -13.31
N ASP A 859 -39.91 15.01 -14.10
CA ASP A 859 -41.00 15.89 -13.65
C ASP A 859 -42.31 15.16 -13.30
N ASN A 860 -42.46 13.91 -13.74
CA ASN A 860 -43.60 13.04 -13.43
C ASN A 860 -43.23 11.87 -12.52
N LEU A 861 -41.97 11.77 -12.08
CA LEU A 861 -41.57 10.72 -11.15
C LEU A 861 -42.16 10.99 -9.76
N PRO A 862 -42.55 9.95 -9.01
CA PRO A 862 -42.93 10.13 -7.62
C PRO A 862 -41.76 10.75 -6.85
N LEU A 863 -42.08 11.67 -5.96
CA LEU A 863 -41.10 12.24 -5.05
C LEU A 863 -40.43 11.09 -4.28
N ASP A 864 -39.10 11.03 -4.31
CA ASP A 864 -38.34 10.02 -3.58
C ASP A 864 -38.68 10.11 -2.09
N ALA A 865 -38.88 8.97 -1.43
CA ALA A 865 -39.23 8.93 -0.01
C ALA A 865 -38.16 9.62 0.87
N SER A 866 -36.92 9.70 0.37
CA SER A 866 -35.78 10.34 0.99
C SER A 866 -35.61 11.80 0.56
N SER A 867 -36.47 12.36 -0.31
CA SER A 867 -36.31 13.73 -0.84
C SER A 867 -36.21 14.80 0.25
N ASN A 868 -36.97 14.66 1.34
CA ASN A 868 -36.88 15.57 2.48
C ASN A 868 -35.55 15.41 3.23
N ALA A 869 -35.01 14.19 3.33
CA ALA A 869 -33.70 13.95 3.91
C ALA A 869 -32.61 14.63 3.06
N TYR A 870 -32.67 14.48 1.72
CA TYR A 870 -31.74 15.14 0.80
C TYR A 870 -31.75 16.68 0.95
N VAL A 871 -32.94 17.29 0.94
CA VAL A 871 -33.09 18.75 1.12
C VAL A 871 -32.59 19.22 2.49
N GLN A 872 -32.80 18.42 3.55
CA GLN A 872 -32.28 18.73 4.89
C GLN A 872 -30.76 18.64 4.99
N THR A 873 -30.10 17.67 4.33
CA THR A 873 -28.63 17.60 4.25
C THR A 873 -28.02 18.78 3.50
N ILE A 874 -28.69 19.28 2.45
CA ILE A 874 -28.23 20.47 1.70
C ILE A 874 -28.45 21.76 2.52
N GLY A 875 -29.53 21.79 3.30
CA GLY A 875 -30.00 22.92 4.10
C GLY A 875 -31.14 23.65 3.41
N ALA A 876 -32.36 23.51 3.93
CA ALA A 876 -33.60 24.01 3.30
C ALA A 876 -33.64 25.53 3.06
N ASP A 877 -32.85 26.29 3.84
CA ASP A 877 -32.74 27.76 3.72
C ASP A 877 -31.55 28.20 2.85
N LYS A 878 -30.73 27.25 2.36
CA LYS A 878 -29.65 27.56 1.43
C LYS A 878 -30.24 27.85 0.06
N THR A 879 -29.89 29.00 -0.48
CA THR A 879 -30.16 29.31 -1.88
C THR A 879 -29.28 28.41 -2.74
N LEU A 880 -29.87 27.65 -3.66
CA LEU A 880 -29.12 27.03 -4.74
C LEU A 880 -28.40 28.16 -5.50
N HIS A 881 -27.12 27.95 -5.82
CA HIS A 881 -26.45 28.72 -6.86
C HIS A 881 -26.92 28.09 -8.18
N PRO A 882 -27.95 28.63 -8.84
CA PRO A 882 -28.52 28.00 -10.01
C PRO A 882 -27.63 28.42 -11.16
N ASP A 883 -26.64 27.60 -11.50
CA ASP A 883 -25.77 27.82 -12.65
C ASP A 883 -26.51 27.48 -13.98
N PHE A 884 -27.79 27.87 -14.04
CA PHE A 884 -28.67 27.70 -15.18
C PHE A 884 -28.60 29.00 -16.00
N GLY A 885 -27.83 28.95 -17.09
CA GLY A 885 -27.36 30.12 -17.84
C GLY A 885 -28.45 30.98 -18.50
N SER A 886 -28.98 31.97 -17.78
CA SER A 886 -29.56 33.18 -18.38
C SER A 886 -29.52 34.36 -17.40
N GLY A 887 -28.96 35.49 -17.82
CA GLY A 887 -28.86 36.72 -17.01
C GLY A 887 -27.42 37.10 -16.63
N GLU A 888 -27.28 37.96 -15.62
CA GLU A 888 -25.97 38.40 -15.08
C GLU A 888 -25.78 37.96 -13.63
N TRP A 889 -24.54 37.61 -13.25
CA TRP A 889 -24.21 37.29 -11.87
C TRP A 889 -22.90 37.95 -11.40
N PRO A 890 -22.91 38.67 -10.26
CA PRO A 890 -24.10 39.11 -9.52
C PRO A 890 -24.96 40.08 -10.36
N PRO A 891 -26.25 40.26 -10.04
CA PRO A 891 -27.13 41.14 -10.81
C PRO A 891 -26.56 42.56 -10.97
N GLY A 892 -26.41 43.02 -12.23
CA GLY A 892 -25.86 44.34 -12.57
C GLY A 892 -24.34 44.37 -12.77
N SER A 893 -23.69 43.21 -12.86
CA SER A 893 -22.23 43.07 -13.10
C SER A 893 -21.83 43.21 -14.57
N GLY A 894 -22.75 43.07 -15.52
CA GLY A 894 -22.41 42.93 -16.94
C GLY A 894 -21.82 41.56 -17.32
N ALA A 895 -21.69 40.62 -16.37
CA ALA A 895 -21.10 39.31 -16.59
C ALA A 895 -22.20 38.24 -16.75
N PRO A 896 -22.31 37.58 -17.92
CA PRO A 896 -23.29 36.52 -18.14
C PRO A 896 -23.11 35.38 -17.11
N ILE A 897 -24.22 34.88 -16.56
CA ILE A 897 -24.23 33.71 -15.68
C ILE A 897 -24.14 32.41 -16.48
N GLY A 898 -23.35 31.45 -16.01
CA GLY A 898 -23.08 30.16 -16.66
C GLY A 898 -22.19 30.27 -17.90
N ILE A 899 -21.96 29.12 -18.54
CA ILE A 899 -21.14 29.01 -19.75
C ILE A 899 -22.00 29.25 -21.00
N PRO A 900 -21.81 30.38 -21.74
CA PRO A 900 -22.58 30.63 -22.95
C PRO A 900 -22.12 29.71 -24.08
N TYR A 901 -23.06 29.32 -24.95
CA TYR A 901 -22.76 28.61 -26.18
C TYR A 901 -23.25 29.40 -27.40
N THR A 902 -22.62 29.15 -28.55
CA THR A 902 -23.10 29.63 -29.84
C THR A 902 -23.25 28.47 -30.82
N THR A 903 -24.00 28.70 -31.89
CA THR A 903 -24.20 27.72 -32.96
C THR A 903 -23.68 28.28 -34.27
N VAL A 904 -22.99 27.46 -35.05
CA VAL A 904 -22.40 27.83 -36.33
C VAL A 904 -22.87 26.87 -37.43
N PRO A 905 -22.94 27.28 -38.70
CA PRO A 905 -23.08 26.34 -39.81
C PRO A 905 -21.77 25.56 -40.01
N GLY A 906 -21.82 24.38 -40.63
CA GLY A 906 -20.63 23.56 -40.93
C GLY A 906 -19.66 24.19 -41.91
N SER A 907 -20.05 25.33 -42.51
CA SER A 907 -19.20 26.20 -43.33
C SER A 907 -18.37 27.20 -42.52
N GLN A 908 -18.49 27.24 -41.19
CA GLN A 908 -17.71 28.14 -40.34
C GLN A 908 -16.20 27.89 -40.53
N PRO A 909 -15.43 28.93 -40.91
CA PRO A 909 -13.98 28.81 -41.00
C PRO A 909 -13.38 28.31 -39.68
N ARG A 910 -12.56 27.27 -39.78
CA ARG A 910 -11.85 26.70 -38.63
C ARG A 910 -10.60 27.51 -38.32
N VAL A 911 -10.33 27.71 -37.04
CA VAL A 911 -9.14 28.42 -36.53
C VAL A 911 -8.21 27.43 -35.84
N ALA A 912 -6.91 27.60 -36.05
CA ALA A 912 -5.91 26.85 -35.31
C ALA A 912 -5.85 27.38 -33.87
N VAL A 913 -5.87 26.48 -32.89
CA VAL A 913 -5.72 26.78 -31.47
C VAL A 913 -4.49 26.02 -30.98
N SER A 914 -3.67 26.68 -30.16
CA SER A 914 -2.54 26.06 -29.47
C SER A 914 -2.90 25.82 -28.01
N PHE A 915 -2.60 24.63 -27.52
CA PHE A 915 -2.87 24.24 -26.14
C PHE A 915 -1.57 24.16 -25.34
N THR A 916 -1.66 24.50 -24.05
CA THR A 916 -0.61 24.21 -23.07
C THR A 916 -0.49 22.71 -22.81
N TRP A 917 -1.62 22.00 -22.84
CA TRP A 917 -1.75 20.55 -22.70
C TRP A 917 -2.43 19.98 -23.95
N ALA A 918 -1.65 19.78 -25.01
CA ALA A 918 -2.17 19.39 -26.32
C ALA A 918 -2.61 17.91 -26.41
N ASP A 919 -2.18 17.09 -25.45
CA ASP A 919 -2.46 15.67 -25.29
C ASP A 919 -3.84 15.38 -24.67
N GLU A 920 -4.42 16.33 -23.94
CA GLU A 920 -5.78 16.26 -23.42
C GLU A 920 -6.85 16.82 -24.38
N SER A 921 -6.46 17.17 -25.61
CA SER A 921 -7.32 17.83 -26.59
C SER A 921 -7.27 17.15 -27.94
N ASP A 922 -8.42 16.98 -28.59
CA ASP A 922 -8.47 16.51 -29.98
C ASP A 922 -7.72 17.46 -30.91
N PRO A 923 -6.90 17.01 -31.87
CA PRO A 923 -6.18 17.91 -32.78
C PRO A 923 -7.13 18.86 -33.55
N GLY A 924 -6.86 20.17 -33.48
CA GLY A 924 -7.59 21.18 -34.25
C GLY A 924 -7.35 21.11 -35.77
N PRO A 925 -7.88 22.07 -36.56
CA PRO A 925 -8.48 23.34 -36.16
C PRO A 925 -9.98 23.25 -35.81
N TYR A 926 -10.49 24.22 -35.05
CA TYR A 926 -11.87 24.23 -34.51
C TYR A 926 -12.73 25.32 -35.13
N PRO A 927 -14.06 25.12 -35.28
CA PRO A 927 -14.97 26.08 -35.92
C PRO A 927 -15.36 27.24 -34.97
N ILE A 928 -14.39 27.93 -34.36
CA ILE A 928 -14.66 29.01 -33.41
C ILE A 928 -14.91 30.32 -34.17
N PRO A 929 -16.10 30.93 -34.08
CA PRO A 929 -16.36 32.24 -34.68
C PRO A 929 -15.67 33.34 -33.88
N THR A 930 -15.30 34.45 -34.53
CA THR A 930 -14.55 35.55 -33.89
C THR A 930 -15.34 36.29 -32.82
N ASP A 931 -16.65 36.14 -32.81
CA ASP A 931 -17.61 36.69 -31.85
C ASP A 931 -18.16 35.63 -30.89
N ALA A 932 -17.46 34.49 -30.73
CA ALA A 932 -17.85 33.46 -29.77
C ALA A 932 -17.96 34.06 -28.36
N PRO A 933 -19.06 33.80 -27.64
CA PRO A 933 -19.21 34.29 -26.28
C PRO A 933 -18.25 33.56 -25.34
N ILE A 934 -17.68 34.30 -24.39
CA ILE A 934 -16.73 33.80 -23.39
C ILE A 934 -17.43 33.85 -22.03
N GLU A 935 -17.31 32.80 -21.23
CA GLU A 935 -17.81 32.77 -19.86
C GLU A 935 -17.31 33.96 -19.02
N GLY A 936 -18.23 34.61 -18.30
CA GLY A 936 -17.96 35.83 -17.53
C GLY A 936 -17.64 37.07 -18.38
N GLY A 937 -17.62 36.96 -19.71
CA GLY A 937 -17.30 38.03 -20.66
C GLY A 937 -15.81 38.12 -21.03
N PRO A 938 -15.46 38.90 -22.06
CA PRO A 938 -14.10 38.92 -22.63
C PRO A 938 -13.01 39.47 -21.70
N ASN A 939 -13.39 40.12 -20.59
CA ASN A 939 -12.48 40.72 -19.63
C ASN A 939 -12.48 39.99 -18.26
N SER A 940 -13.11 38.82 -18.15
CA SER A 940 -13.10 38.04 -16.91
C SER A 940 -11.68 37.56 -16.57
N ASP A 941 -11.37 37.42 -15.28
CA ASP A 941 -10.08 36.99 -14.74
C ASP A 941 -10.09 35.57 -14.17
N GLY A 942 -11.28 34.96 -14.05
CA GLY A 942 -11.49 33.57 -13.67
C GLY A 942 -11.41 32.58 -14.85
N ASP A 943 -12.02 31.41 -14.63
CA ASP A 943 -12.16 30.36 -15.64
C ASP A 943 -13.00 30.84 -16.82
N ARG A 944 -12.61 30.44 -18.04
CA ARG A 944 -13.07 31.04 -19.30
C ARG A 944 -13.26 29.99 -20.37
N HIS A 945 -14.52 29.64 -20.59
CA HIS A 945 -14.92 28.66 -21.60
C HIS A 945 -15.55 29.30 -22.84
N VAL A 946 -15.38 28.62 -23.98
CA VAL A 946 -16.07 28.89 -25.25
C VAL A 946 -16.71 27.59 -25.72
N LEU A 947 -18.03 27.57 -25.87
CA LEU A 947 -18.77 26.42 -26.40
C LEU A 947 -19.37 26.75 -27.77
N VAL A 948 -19.08 25.90 -28.77
CA VAL A 948 -19.56 26.07 -30.15
C VAL A 948 -20.15 24.77 -30.65
N VAL A 949 -21.39 24.82 -31.15
CA VAL A 949 -22.07 23.69 -31.78
C VAL A 949 -22.12 23.90 -33.29
N ASP A 950 -21.54 22.96 -34.05
CA ASP A 950 -21.67 22.89 -35.51
C ASP A 950 -22.98 22.17 -35.86
N ARG A 951 -23.93 22.92 -36.43
CA ARG A 951 -25.29 22.44 -36.68
C ARG A 951 -25.42 21.50 -37.88
N ASP A 952 -24.42 21.48 -38.76
CA ASP A 952 -24.48 20.68 -39.98
C ASP A 952 -23.65 19.39 -39.87
N ASN A 953 -22.75 19.30 -38.87
CA ASN A 953 -21.85 18.16 -38.64
C ASN A 953 -21.96 17.54 -37.24
N CYS A 954 -23.01 17.89 -36.51
CA CYS A 954 -23.59 17.03 -35.49
C CYS A 954 -24.49 15.96 -36.15
#